data_AF-A0A975GQT2-F1
#
_entry.id   AF-A0A975GQT2-F1
#
_cell.length_a   1.000
_cell.length_b   1.000
_cell.length_c   1.000
_cell.angle_alpha   90.00
_cell.angle_beta   90.00
_cell.angle_gamma   90.00
#
_symmetry.space_group_name_H-M   'P 1'
#
loop_
_entity.id
_entity.type
_entity.pdbx_description
1 polymer ?
#
loop_
_entity_poly.entity_id
_entity_poly.type
_entity_poly.pdbx_seq_one_letter_code
_entity_poly.pdbx_strand_id
1 'polypeptide(L)'
;MCCISFASPSQAGIIYTDKAALGENNGTSWENAYRNLQTAIENAVSGDEIWVKAETYTPHSSDRTISFELKDGVAIYGGFSGSESVREQRNWTTNVTILSGDIGTEGEDSDNTQQVIRAENVEDSAILDGFTITKGNADSLDGGGVVIDGASPTIRNCIFSANSADDGGGIYIRKGSPVIENCIFSANSAIDDGGGIYNESLSSPSTPTLINCIFSENTASSSGGGIYNSGSNPSLTDCIFENNTSENSHGGAIFNKGTPNFTNCIFRKNTAKYNGGAIYSLNTSSPLMNCIFSGNISGSNGGAMFNSSGSPEVINCTFSGNTAGVNGGGINNDKNSSSKIYNSIFWGNTASDGKSIYNQESSPIVAYCIVEGGYADGTNISSSDPNFTDADGEDDIFGTPDDNLHLKDHTSPAIDAGDNTQLTRNFKLTDEILNELRNQELSEEIIADLETLKDQEYTNENEFKTALQNKIGEDRTTQYGSLILEYACTATDTDGNRRFVDIPTKTDTGNGTLLPVADMGAYEHIPPSPPVITSFTPLSGGENTSVTITGTEFIPGATEVKFGGTNAISITEETSTSLIAEIGTGTTGKITVTTPGGTATSTEDFTFIPAPTIATDFTSLSVSTGESVIITGTDFIEGAEVKFGVTGELPEGVAASVVTLDSETQLTAVVAPNTFTGKVTVTTAGGTITSGTILTIDELPTVVEAKKIADMVVKTDDNTTLEPTDLTGLFTDPDSEDDAIQLTAESDNSDIITAAIDGNMLTLVHHNKCGTANITIHADSGGKTAAHTFVVTVSPVPGDMNCDREVNLNDAIILFKILTATEDEDTRNAYNADANDDGRVGVGDLVYILKTILRQGE
;
A
#
# COMPACT_ATOMS: atom_id res chain seq x y z
N MET A 1 12.05 38.11 -47.69
CA MET A 1 11.46 37.44 -46.51
C MET A 1 12.43 36.36 -46.09
N CYS A 2 12.91 36.40 -44.85
CA CYS A 2 13.59 35.27 -44.23
C CYS A 2 12.59 34.70 -43.20
N CYS A 3 12.19 33.44 -43.36
CA CYS A 3 11.24 32.84 -42.43
C CYS A 3 12.00 32.39 -41.19
N ILE A 4 11.92 33.19 -40.12
CA ILE A 4 12.32 32.73 -38.79
C ILE A 4 11.30 31.68 -38.38
N SER A 5 11.73 30.42 -38.34
CA SER A 5 10.94 29.34 -37.75
C SER A 5 10.98 29.51 -36.25
N PHE A 6 9.99 30.20 -35.69
CA PHE A 6 9.68 30.04 -34.27
C PHE A 6 9.23 28.60 -34.07
N ALA A 7 10.06 27.80 -33.39
CA ALA A 7 9.54 26.64 -32.71
C ALA A 7 8.51 27.16 -31.70
N SER A 8 7.30 26.60 -31.72
CA SER A 8 6.41 26.70 -30.57
C SER A 8 7.14 26.11 -29.36
N PRO A 9 6.96 26.67 -28.14
CA PRO A 9 7.42 25.97 -26.95
C PRO A 9 6.84 24.55 -26.96
N SER A 10 7.64 23.57 -26.54
CA SER A 10 7.12 22.24 -26.24
C SER A 10 6.02 22.39 -25.19
N GLN A 11 4.90 21.72 -25.43
CA GLN A 11 3.89 21.57 -24.38
C GLN A 11 4.51 20.69 -23.28
N ALA A 12 4.38 21.12 -22.03
CA ALA A 12 4.73 20.35 -20.84
C ALA A 12 4.30 18.88 -20.99
N GLY A 13 5.27 17.97 -20.98
CA GLY A 13 5.06 16.53 -21.06
C GLY A 13 4.95 15.88 -19.70
N ILE A 14 4.40 14.66 -19.68
CA ILE A 14 4.51 13.72 -18.56
C ILE A 14 5.45 12.60 -19.00
N ILE A 15 6.49 12.34 -18.22
CA ILE A 15 7.51 11.32 -18.47
C ILE A 15 7.41 10.26 -17.36
N TYR A 16 7.12 9.02 -17.74
CA TYR A 16 6.89 7.93 -16.80
C TYR A 16 8.18 7.16 -16.50
N THR A 17 8.40 6.79 -15.24
CA THR A 17 9.57 6.03 -14.75
C THR A 17 9.13 4.82 -13.91
N ASP A 18 9.52 3.61 -14.33
CA ASP A 18 9.21 2.31 -13.70
C ASP A 18 10.36 1.35 -14.04
N LYS A 19 11.05 0.82 -13.01
CA LYS A 19 12.25 -0.02 -13.15
C LYS A 19 11.92 -1.39 -13.75
N ALA A 20 10.70 -1.86 -13.54
CA ALA A 20 10.15 -3.13 -14.01
C ALA A 20 9.44 -3.04 -15.38
N ALA A 21 9.27 -1.83 -15.96
CA ALA A 21 8.55 -1.63 -17.22
C ALA A 21 9.04 -2.55 -18.35
N LEU A 22 8.11 -3.17 -19.10
CA LEU A 22 8.45 -4.16 -20.13
C LEU A 22 8.44 -3.62 -21.57
N GLY A 23 7.86 -2.44 -21.82
CA GLY A 23 7.75 -1.82 -23.14
C GLY A 23 9.01 -1.13 -23.66
N GLU A 24 8.81 -0.11 -24.50
CA GLU A 24 9.85 0.51 -25.33
C GLU A 24 10.94 1.30 -24.58
N ASN A 25 10.75 1.62 -23.29
CA ASN A 25 11.69 2.44 -22.49
C ASN A 25 11.95 3.81 -23.17
N ASN A 26 10.86 4.53 -23.41
CA ASN A 26 10.81 5.84 -24.06
C ASN A 26 10.08 6.91 -23.21
N GLY A 27 9.57 6.56 -22.03
CA GLY A 27 8.93 7.47 -21.08
C GLY A 27 7.51 7.91 -21.43
N THR A 28 6.88 7.41 -22.50
CA THR A 28 5.59 7.95 -23.02
C THR A 28 4.32 7.43 -22.34
N SER A 29 4.42 6.34 -21.59
CA SER A 29 3.34 5.74 -20.77
C SER A 29 3.96 4.86 -19.69
N TRP A 30 3.18 4.43 -18.68
CA TRP A 30 3.65 3.44 -17.68
C TRP A 30 4.21 2.15 -18.33
N GLU A 31 3.55 1.62 -19.35
CA GLU A 31 4.03 0.45 -20.12
C GLU A 31 5.41 0.68 -20.76
N ASN A 32 5.64 1.89 -21.29
CA ASN A 32 6.86 2.27 -22.00
C ASN A 32 7.82 3.13 -21.16
N ALA A 33 7.63 3.15 -19.84
CA ALA A 33 8.36 4.00 -18.91
C ALA A 33 9.88 3.77 -18.94
N TYR A 34 10.64 4.80 -18.55
CA TYR A 34 12.09 4.65 -18.39
C TYR A 34 12.42 3.77 -17.18
N ARG A 35 13.28 2.77 -17.39
CA ARG A 35 13.76 1.86 -16.33
C ARG A 35 14.82 2.46 -15.41
N ASN A 36 15.30 3.64 -15.74
CA ASN A 36 16.31 4.39 -14.99
C ASN A 36 15.90 5.85 -14.90
N LEU A 37 15.83 6.38 -13.67
CA LEU A 37 15.37 7.74 -13.39
C LEU A 37 16.31 8.81 -13.97
N GLN A 38 17.64 8.61 -13.90
CA GLN A 38 18.59 9.55 -14.49
C GLN A 38 18.40 9.68 -16.01
N THR A 39 18.12 8.58 -16.72
CA THR A 39 17.76 8.61 -18.15
C THR A 39 16.47 9.41 -18.41
N ALA A 40 15.47 9.34 -17.52
CA ALA A 40 14.27 10.16 -17.63
C ALA A 40 14.60 11.66 -17.49
N ILE A 41 15.41 12.02 -16.48
CA ILE A 41 15.84 13.40 -16.24
C ILE A 41 16.69 13.94 -17.39
N GLU A 42 17.60 13.13 -17.95
CA GLU A 42 18.40 13.48 -19.13
C GLU A 42 17.54 13.83 -20.35
N ASN A 43 16.41 13.13 -20.56
CA ASN A 43 15.52 13.33 -21.71
C ASN A 43 14.45 14.42 -21.50
N ALA A 44 14.08 14.73 -20.26
CA ALA A 44 13.13 15.79 -19.92
C ALA A 44 13.58 17.20 -20.38
N VAL A 45 12.64 18.10 -20.64
CA VAL A 45 12.89 19.52 -20.90
C VAL A 45 12.17 20.41 -19.88
N SER A 46 12.62 21.66 -19.76
CA SER A 46 11.98 22.66 -18.90
C SER A 46 10.48 22.78 -19.21
N GLY A 47 9.65 22.52 -18.20
CA GLY A 47 8.20 22.39 -18.28
C GLY A 47 7.68 20.96 -18.10
N ASP A 48 8.50 19.92 -18.18
CA ASP A 48 8.06 18.52 -18.05
C ASP A 48 7.90 18.07 -16.59
N GLU A 49 6.93 17.17 -16.36
CA GLU A 49 6.78 16.41 -15.11
C GLU A 49 7.30 14.98 -15.29
N ILE A 50 8.18 14.52 -14.40
CA ILE A 50 8.61 13.13 -14.31
C ILE A 50 7.81 12.45 -13.19
N TRP A 51 7.03 11.45 -13.53
CA TRP A 51 6.26 10.64 -12.59
C TRP A 51 6.98 9.32 -12.34
N VAL A 52 7.29 9.04 -11.07
CA VAL A 52 8.14 7.93 -10.64
C VAL A 52 7.32 6.98 -9.77
N LYS A 53 7.31 5.69 -10.15
CA LYS A 53 6.59 4.64 -9.46
C LYS A 53 7.15 4.36 -8.05
N ALA A 54 6.37 3.70 -7.20
CA ALA A 54 6.75 3.25 -5.86
C ALA A 54 7.72 2.07 -5.88
N GLU A 55 8.99 2.34 -6.17
CA GLU A 55 10.07 1.36 -6.18
C GLU A 55 11.37 2.01 -5.64
N THR A 56 12.40 1.20 -5.36
CA THR A 56 13.73 1.70 -4.98
C THR A 56 14.61 1.91 -6.20
N TYR A 57 15.01 3.16 -6.43
CA TYR A 57 15.91 3.59 -7.49
C TYR A 57 17.27 3.99 -6.91
N THR A 58 18.34 3.54 -7.54
CA THR A 58 19.71 3.95 -7.23
C THR A 58 20.27 4.72 -8.43
N PRO A 59 21.16 5.72 -8.22
CA PRO A 59 21.76 6.47 -9.34
C PRO A 59 22.51 5.57 -10.32
N HIS A 60 23.19 4.56 -9.79
CA HIS A 60 23.97 3.57 -10.52
C HIS A 60 24.01 2.25 -9.75
N SER A 61 24.81 1.26 -10.19
CA SER A 61 24.84 -0.10 -9.60
C SER A 61 26.12 -0.46 -8.84
N SER A 62 27.16 0.37 -8.88
CA SER A 62 28.45 0.09 -8.22
C SER A 62 29.44 1.26 -8.20
N ASP A 63 29.33 2.23 -9.12
CA ASP A 63 30.14 3.46 -9.06
C ASP A 63 29.55 4.46 -8.06
N ARG A 64 30.26 4.66 -6.94
CA ARG A 64 29.89 5.58 -5.85
C ARG A 64 29.82 7.06 -6.26
N THR A 65 30.36 7.44 -7.42
CA THR A 65 30.51 8.84 -7.86
C THR A 65 29.34 9.39 -8.67
N ILE A 66 28.34 8.56 -8.98
CA ILE A 66 27.18 8.94 -9.78
C ILE A 66 25.99 9.26 -8.86
N SER A 67 25.35 10.40 -9.12
CA SER A 67 24.17 10.93 -8.42
C SER A 67 22.98 11.03 -9.38
N PHE A 68 21.76 11.21 -8.87
CA PHE A 68 20.68 11.79 -9.65
C PHE A 68 20.92 13.31 -9.80
N GLU A 69 20.97 13.83 -11.01
CA GLU A 69 21.20 15.26 -11.27
C GLU A 69 19.87 15.99 -11.49
N LEU A 70 19.49 16.92 -10.60
CA LEU A 70 18.30 17.76 -10.80
C LEU A 70 18.49 18.71 -11.99
N LYS A 71 17.37 19.07 -12.65
CA LYS A 71 17.37 19.79 -13.93
C LYS A 71 16.40 20.97 -13.90
N ASP A 72 16.86 22.11 -14.42
CA ASP A 72 16.13 23.38 -14.34
C ASP A 72 14.77 23.32 -15.07
N GLY A 73 13.72 23.74 -14.36
CA GLY A 73 12.33 23.68 -14.82
C GLY A 73 11.74 22.27 -14.98
N VAL A 74 12.37 21.22 -14.45
CA VAL A 74 11.81 19.86 -14.45
C VAL A 74 11.28 19.53 -13.06
N ALA A 75 10.04 19.06 -12.99
CA ALA A 75 9.42 18.64 -11.74
C ALA A 75 9.42 17.10 -11.63
N ILE A 76 9.95 16.56 -10.53
CA ILE A 76 10.08 15.12 -10.29
C ILE A 76 9.18 14.73 -9.11
N TYR A 77 8.30 13.76 -9.33
CA TYR A 77 7.27 13.33 -8.38
C TYR A 77 7.36 11.82 -8.15
N GLY A 78 7.59 11.37 -6.92
CA GLY A 78 7.38 9.97 -6.50
C GLY A 78 5.89 9.67 -6.26
N GLY A 79 5.53 8.57 -5.61
CA GLY A 79 4.16 8.39 -5.08
C GLY A 79 3.14 7.75 -6.03
N PHE A 80 3.59 7.11 -7.11
CA PHE A 80 2.70 6.50 -8.11
C PHE A 80 2.68 4.96 -8.02
N SER A 81 1.50 4.36 -8.17
CA SER A 81 1.33 2.91 -8.30
C SER A 81 1.74 2.38 -9.69
N GLY A 82 1.75 3.25 -10.70
CA GLY A 82 1.99 2.88 -12.10
C GLY A 82 0.70 2.70 -12.92
N SER A 83 -0.39 3.32 -12.46
CA SER A 83 -1.73 3.24 -13.10
C SER A 83 -2.41 4.59 -13.32
N GLU A 84 -1.81 5.66 -12.77
CA GLU A 84 -2.37 7.01 -12.69
C GLU A 84 -2.41 7.72 -14.05
N SER A 85 -3.37 8.62 -14.20
CA SER A 85 -3.67 9.39 -15.42
C SER A 85 -3.69 10.91 -15.20
N VAL A 86 -3.78 11.37 -13.95
CA VAL A 86 -3.58 12.76 -13.50
C VAL A 86 -2.75 12.73 -12.21
N ARG A 87 -1.91 13.74 -11.97
CA ARG A 87 -1.01 13.78 -10.79
C ARG A 87 -1.79 13.73 -9.48
N GLU A 88 -3.01 14.24 -9.46
CA GLU A 88 -3.87 14.30 -8.28
C GLU A 88 -4.41 12.90 -7.85
N GLN A 89 -4.08 11.83 -8.59
CA GLN A 89 -4.27 10.43 -8.17
C GLN A 89 -3.07 9.85 -7.39
N ARG A 90 -1.93 10.56 -7.36
CA ARG A 90 -0.70 10.18 -6.66
C ARG A 90 -0.90 10.16 -5.15
N ASN A 91 -0.66 9.01 -4.52
CA ASN A 91 -0.66 8.87 -3.06
C ASN A 91 0.77 8.57 -2.57
N TRP A 92 1.49 9.62 -2.17
CA TRP A 92 2.93 9.54 -1.87
C TRP A 92 3.28 9.08 -0.45
N THR A 93 2.32 8.98 0.46
CA THR A 93 2.52 8.34 1.77
C THR A 93 2.43 6.82 1.64
N THR A 94 1.46 6.30 0.87
CA THR A 94 1.29 4.86 0.65
C THR A 94 2.21 4.29 -0.44
N ASN A 95 2.32 4.96 -1.59
CA ASN A 95 3.11 4.51 -2.73
C ASN A 95 4.58 4.98 -2.60
N VAL A 96 5.28 4.58 -1.54
CA VAL A 96 6.62 5.11 -1.22
C VAL A 96 7.63 4.89 -2.34
N THR A 97 8.17 5.98 -2.91
CA THR A 97 9.29 5.95 -3.86
C THR A 97 10.60 6.26 -3.13
N ILE A 98 11.61 5.41 -3.30
CA ILE A 98 12.89 5.53 -2.58
C ILE A 98 14.02 5.84 -3.57
N LEU A 99 14.77 6.91 -3.30
CA LEU A 99 16.06 7.22 -3.92
C LEU A 99 17.15 6.78 -2.94
N SER A 100 17.79 5.65 -3.23
CA SER A 100 18.75 5.02 -2.32
C SER A 100 20.18 5.17 -2.83
N GLY A 101 21.11 5.42 -1.90
CA GLY A 101 22.54 5.28 -2.10
C GLY A 101 23.05 3.85 -1.94
N ASP A 102 22.26 2.91 -1.42
CA ASP A 102 22.64 1.49 -1.26
C ASP A 102 22.88 0.85 -2.64
N ILE A 103 24.16 0.59 -2.98
CA ILE A 103 24.61 0.03 -4.26
C ILE A 103 25.73 -0.99 -4.01
N GLY A 104 25.88 -1.96 -4.91
CA GLY A 104 26.88 -3.01 -4.74
C GLY A 104 26.38 -4.11 -3.80
N THR A 105 26.59 -3.95 -2.49
CA THR A 105 26.33 -4.99 -1.49
C THR A 105 25.29 -4.52 -0.47
N GLU A 106 24.07 -5.06 -0.58
CA GLU A 106 22.89 -4.67 0.22
C GLU A 106 23.21 -4.47 1.72
N GLY A 107 23.14 -3.21 2.17
CA GLY A 107 23.37 -2.80 3.56
C GLY A 107 24.83 -2.53 3.99
N GLU A 108 25.84 -2.70 3.13
CA GLU A 108 27.26 -2.45 3.45
C GLU A 108 27.67 -1.00 3.11
N ASP A 109 27.47 -0.05 4.03
CA ASP A 109 27.61 1.40 3.80
C ASP A 109 28.96 1.91 3.20
N SER A 110 29.96 1.03 3.09
CA SER A 110 31.24 1.30 2.42
C SER A 110 31.21 1.23 0.88
N ASP A 111 30.22 0.59 0.24
CA ASP A 111 30.03 0.64 -1.22
C ASP A 111 28.86 1.52 -1.71
N ASN A 112 28.08 2.14 -0.82
CA ASN A 112 27.01 3.11 -1.14
C ASN A 112 27.46 4.33 -1.96
N THR A 113 26.58 4.87 -2.82
CA THR A 113 26.74 6.19 -3.46
C THR A 113 27.11 7.28 -2.45
N GLN A 114 28.09 8.12 -2.80
CA GLN A 114 28.52 9.23 -1.94
C GLN A 114 27.42 10.27 -1.75
N GLN A 115 26.80 10.72 -2.83
CA GLN A 115 25.80 11.79 -2.85
C GLN A 115 24.60 11.31 -3.67
N VAL A 116 23.44 11.04 -3.06
CA VAL A 116 22.30 10.42 -3.78
C VAL A 116 21.77 11.37 -4.87
N ILE A 117 21.69 12.67 -4.57
CA ILE A 117 21.19 13.71 -5.48
C ILE A 117 22.19 14.87 -5.55
N ARG A 118 22.33 15.47 -6.74
CA ARG A 118 23.10 16.70 -6.98
C ARG A 118 22.24 17.74 -7.69
N ALA A 119 22.29 18.98 -7.24
CA ALA A 119 21.60 20.12 -7.83
C ALA A 119 22.60 21.26 -8.09
N GLU A 120 22.85 21.56 -9.37
CA GLU A 120 23.72 22.66 -9.79
C GLU A 120 23.05 23.47 -10.90
N ASN A 121 23.11 24.80 -10.83
CA ASN A 121 22.54 25.70 -11.85
C ASN A 121 21.03 25.50 -12.11
N VAL A 122 20.27 25.12 -11.08
CA VAL A 122 18.80 25.00 -11.13
C VAL A 122 18.15 25.99 -10.18
N GLU A 123 17.03 26.58 -10.59
CA GLU A 123 16.25 27.52 -9.77
C GLU A 123 15.00 26.82 -9.16
N ASP A 124 14.11 27.60 -8.52
CA ASP A 124 12.88 27.15 -7.85
C ASP A 124 11.99 26.22 -8.69
N SER A 125 11.99 26.41 -10.00
CA SER A 125 11.26 25.62 -10.98
C SER A 125 11.73 24.17 -11.14
N ALA A 126 12.90 23.80 -10.60
CA ALA A 126 13.28 22.41 -10.41
C ALA A 126 12.66 21.87 -9.10
N ILE A 127 11.76 20.90 -9.21
CA ILE A 127 10.96 20.40 -8.08
C ILE A 127 11.33 18.94 -7.77
N LEU A 128 11.53 18.61 -6.49
CA LEU A 128 11.62 17.25 -5.98
C LEU A 128 10.52 17.03 -4.92
N ASP A 129 9.58 16.12 -5.19
CA ASP A 129 8.35 15.99 -4.41
C ASP A 129 7.99 14.52 -4.10
N GLY A 130 7.83 14.17 -2.82
CA GLY A 130 7.29 12.87 -2.40
C GLY A 130 8.27 11.70 -2.55
N PHE A 131 9.48 11.83 -2.00
CA PHE A 131 10.53 10.81 -2.03
C PHE A 131 11.11 10.53 -0.64
N THR A 132 11.57 9.29 -0.42
CA THR A 132 12.56 8.99 0.63
C THR A 132 13.96 9.00 0.02
N ILE A 133 14.88 9.82 0.53
CA ILE A 133 16.28 9.93 0.14
C ILE A 133 17.12 9.32 1.27
N THR A 134 17.79 8.20 0.98
CA THR A 134 18.40 7.37 2.02
C THR A 134 19.74 6.76 1.59
N LYS A 135 20.54 6.33 2.58
CA LYS A 135 21.78 5.57 2.39
C LYS A 135 22.87 6.26 1.54
N GLY A 136 22.83 7.57 1.34
CA GLY A 136 24.00 8.32 0.87
C GLY A 136 25.12 8.26 1.91
N ASN A 137 26.35 7.93 1.50
CA ASN A 137 27.52 7.95 2.41
C ASN A 137 28.72 8.65 1.77
N ALA A 138 28.84 9.95 2.02
CA ALA A 138 29.89 10.83 1.51
C ALA A 138 31.17 10.75 2.37
N ASP A 139 31.84 9.60 2.41
CA ASP A 139 33.15 9.47 3.09
C ASP A 139 34.15 10.51 2.53
N SER A 140 34.59 11.49 3.34
CA SER A 140 35.48 12.59 2.89
C SER A 140 34.87 13.54 1.85
N LEU A 141 33.53 13.69 1.84
CA LEU A 141 32.77 14.62 1.02
C LEU A 141 31.53 15.16 1.77
N ASP A 142 30.95 16.24 1.26
CA ASP A 142 29.76 16.87 1.85
C ASP A 142 28.46 16.33 1.22
N GLY A 143 27.33 16.40 1.94
CA GLY A 143 25.98 16.26 1.34
C GLY A 143 25.53 14.85 0.96
N GLY A 144 25.51 13.92 1.93
CA GLY A 144 25.25 12.50 1.69
C GLY A 144 23.93 12.23 0.95
N GLY A 145 22.82 12.78 1.43
CA GLY A 145 21.54 12.73 0.71
C GLY A 145 21.55 13.63 -0.53
N VAL A 146 21.81 14.93 -0.36
CA VAL A 146 21.80 15.92 -1.45
C VAL A 146 22.94 16.93 -1.34
N VAL A 147 23.56 17.27 -2.48
CA VAL A 147 24.38 18.48 -2.64
C VAL A 147 23.65 19.52 -3.50
N ILE A 148 23.59 20.76 -3.01
CA ILE A 148 23.05 21.93 -3.73
C ILE A 148 24.17 22.98 -3.85
N ASP A 149 24.67 23.26 -5.06
CA ASP A 149 25.69 24.32 -5.31
C ASP A 149 25.17 25.40 -6.25
N GLY A 150 25.08 26.64 -5.74
CA GLY A 150 24.65 27.81 -6.51
C GLY A 150 23.27 27.67 -7.12
N ALA A 151 22.40 26.87 -6.49
CA ALA A 151 21.09 26.46 -6.98
C ALA A 151 20.01 26.64 -5.90
N SER A 152 18.75 26.79 -6.31
CA SER A 152 17.63 27.12 -5.41
C SER A 152 16.38 26.26 -5.67
N PRO A 153 16.48 24.92 -5.80
CA PRO A 153 15.33 24.05 -6.12
C PRO A 153 14.24 24.08 -5.03
N THR A 154 13.03 23.69 -5.42
CA THR A 154 11.93 23.39 -4.50
C THR A 154 11.97 21.92 -4.10
N ILE A 155 12.14 21.63 -2.81
CA ILE A 155 12.18 20.27 -2.26
C ILE A 155 11.03 20.16 -1.25
N ARG A 156 10.09 19.23 -1.44
CA ARG A 156 8.96 19.12 -0.52
C ARG A 156 8.39 17.73 -0.34
N ASN A 157 7.70 17.51 0.78
CA ASN A 157 7.08 16.21 1.10
C ASN A 157 8.11 15.06 1.08
N CYS A 158 9.37 15.34 1.42
CA CYS A 158 10.50 14.41 1.28
C CYS A 158 11.06 13.99 2.64
N ILE A 159 11.53 12.74 2.73
CA ILE A 159 12.16 12.17 3.92
C ILE A 159 13.65 11.96 3.62
N PHE A 160 14.52 12.65 4.34
CA PHE A 160 15.97 12.45 4.33
C PHE A 160 16.33 11.57 5.53
N SER A 161 16.67 10.31 5.30
CA SER A 161 16.87 9.32 6.37
C SER A 161 18.21 8.61 6.27
N ALA A 162 18.93 8.46 7.39
CA ALA A 162 20.13 7.62 7.49
C ALA A 162 21.20 7.89 6.40
N ASN A 163 21.40 9.17 6.04
CA ASN A 163 22.48 9.62 5.18
C ASN A 163 23.68 10.09 6.02
N SER A 164 24.90 9.96 5.48
CA SER A 164 26.18 10.20 6.16
C SER A 164 27.10 11.06 5.29
N ALA A 165 27.83 12.00 5.90
CA ALA A 165 28.80 12.88 5.22
C ALA A 165 29.88 13.42 6.18
N ASP A 166 30.89 14.13 5.63
CA ASP A 166 31.76 15.00 6.42
C ASP A 166 30.93 16.18 6.99
N ASP A 167 30.44 17.08 6.13
CA ASP A 167 29.46 18.15 6.45
C ASP A 167 28.11 17.86 5.77
N GLY A 168 26.99 18.14 6.44
CA GLY A 168 25.65 18.12 5.81
C GLY A 168 25.12 16.71 5.48
N GLY A 169 24.99 15.83 6.48
CA GLY A 169 24.63 14.42 6.29
C GLY A 169 23.39 14.20 5.40
N GLY A 170 22.27 14.87 5.73
CA GLY A 170 21.08 14.90 4.89
C GLY A 170 21.26 15.77 3.63
N ILE A 171 21.55 17.06 3.80
CA ILE A 171 21.79 18.01 2.70
C ILE A 171 22.97 18.94 2.98
N TYR A 172 23.82 19.17 1.99
CA TYR A 172 24.80 20.26 1.97
C TYR A 172 24.41 21.33 0.94
N ILE A 173 24.28 22.58 1.40
CA ILE A 173 23.82 23.73 0.60
C ILE A 173 24.94 24.79 0.53
N ARG A 174 25.57 24.96 -0.63
CA ARG A 174 26.63 25.95 -0.86
C ARG A 174 26.15 27.06 -1.77
N LYS A 175 25.99 28.28 -1.23
CA LYS A 175 25.47 29.47 -1.94
C LYS A 175 24.05 29.36 -2.51
N GLY A 176 23.34 28.25 -2.27
CA GLY A 176 21.96 28.06 -2.70
C GLY A 176 20.94 28.74 -1.79
N SER A 177 19.73 28.96 -2.28
CA SER A 177 18.59 29.42 -1.46
C SER A 177 17.32 28.60 -1.76
N PRO A 178 17.37 27.26 -1.61
CA PRO A 178 16.23 26.38 -1.90
C PRO A 178 15.05 26.63 -0.96
N VAL A 179 13.87 26.21 -1.43
CA VAL A 179 12.64 26.15 -0.65
C VAL A 179 12.45 24.69 -0.21
N ILE A 180 12.32 24.47 1.10
CA ILE A 180 12.23 23.15 1.72
C ILE A 180 10.95 23.10 2.58
N GLU A 181 9.94 22.35 2.14
CA GLU A 181 8.60 22.37 2.73
C GLU A 181 8.14 20.95 3.13
N ASN A 182 7.49 20.79 4.29
CA ASN A 182 6.93 19.49 4.72
C ASN A 182 7.96 18.34 4.70
N CYS A 183 9.24 18.63 4.96
CA CYS A 183 10.32 17.63 4.87
C CYS A 183 10.72 17.09 6.26
N ILE A 184 11.04 15.80 6.32
CA ILE A 184 11.54 15.13 7.52
C ILE A 184 13.02 14.81 7.33
N PHE A 185 13.86 15.19 8.29
CA PHE A 185 15.27 14.85 8.37
C PHE A 185 15.44 13.95 9.60
N SER A 186 15.64 12.64 9.39
CA SER A 186 15.71 11.68 10.49
C SER A 186 17.01 10.87 10.50
N ALA A 187 17.67 10.81 11.65
CA ALA A 187 18.86 9.98 11.89
C ALA A 187 19.99 10.15 10.85
N ASN A 188 20.16 11.35 10.27
CA ASN A 188 21.29 11.66 9.40
C ASN A 188 22.52 12.04 10.24
N SER A 189 23.72 11.78 9.70
CA SER A 189 24.99 11.87 10.43
C SER A 189 26.02 12.75 9.71
N ALA A 190 26.72 13.61 10.45
CA ALA A 190 27.89 14.37 10.01
C ALA A 190 29.12 14.06 10.85
N ILE A 191 30.28 13.86 10.21
CA ILE A 191 31.56 13.68 10.91
C ILE A 191 32.02 15.02 11.49
N ASP A 192 31.87 16.13 10.77
CA ASP A 192 32.08 17.47 11.31
C ASP A 192 30.73 18.12 11.66
N ASP A 193 30.19 19.01 10.84
CA ASP A 193 29.09 19.91 11.22
C ASP A 193 27.79 19.65 10.39
N GLY A 194 26.61 19.86 11.00
CA GLY A 194 25.33 19.82 10.28
C GLY A 194 24.81 18.42 9.93
N GLY A 195 24.39 17.61 10.91
CA GLY A 195 23.92 16.23 10.67
C GLY A 195 22.73 16.14 9.71
N GLY A 196 21.71 16.97 9.91
CA GLY A 196 20.58 17.13 8.98
C GLY A 196 20.94 17.99 7.76
N ILE A 197 21.29 19.27 7.98
CA ILE A 197 21.68 20.22 6.91
C ILE A 197 22.92 21.03 7.29
N TYR A 198 23.84 21.21 6.34
CA TYR A 198 24.88 22.25 6.40
C TYR A 198 24.61 23.34 5.36
N ASN A 199 24.56 24.60 5.80
CA ASN A 199 24.37 25.78 4.95
C ASN A 199 25.66 26.62 4.89
N GLU A 200 26.30 26.68 3.73
CA GLU A 200 27.45 27.55 3.46
C GLU A 200 27.06 28.86 2.74
N SER A 201 27.45 29.98 3.33
CA SER A 201 27.48 31.30 2.71
C SER A 201 28.93 31.74 2.52
N LEU A 202 29.30 32.02 1.27
CA LEU A 202 30.64 32.52 0.92
C LEU A 202 30.64 34.03 0.63
N SER A 203 30.69 34.44 -0.63
CA SER A 203 30.80 35.85 -1.02
C SER A 203 29.47 36.62 -1.01
N SER A 204 28.35 35.93 -0.78
CA SER A 204 27.00 36.46 -0.85
C SER A 204 26.09 35.62 0.06
N PRO A 205 25.14 36.22 0.80
CA PRO A 205 24.31 35.50 1.75
C PRO A 205 23.36 34.54 1.04
N SER A 206 23.40 33.26 1.42
CA SER A 206 22.38 32.27 1.12
C SER A 206 21.22 32.36 2.12
N THR A 207 19.98 32.29 1.62
CA THR A 207 18.74 32.35 2.42
C THR A 207 17.80 31.19 2.10
N PRO A 208 18.13 29.94 2.45
CA PRO A 208 17.20 28.82 2.34
C PRO A 208 15.91 29.07 3.13
N THR A 209 14.78 28.59 2.65
CA THR A 209 13.50 28.70 3.34
C THR A 209 13.05 27.33 3.80
N LEU A 210 12.76 27.16 5.09
CA LEU A 210 12.30 25.93 5.70
C LEU A 210 10.92 26.17 6.33
N ILE A 211 9.91 25.39 5.92
CA ILE A 211 8.53 25.52 6.39
C ILE A 211 7.99 24.13 6.77
N ASN A 212 7.44 23.98 7.97
CA ASN A 212 6.84 22.73 8.44
C ASN A 212 7.79 21.51 8.30
N CYS A 213 9.06 21.71 8.67
CA CYS A 213 10.10 20.68 8.56
C CYS A 213 10.46 20.09 9.93
N ILE A 214 10.60 18.77 9.99
CA ILE A 214 10.95 18.03 11.21
C ILE A 214 12.41 17.57 11.12
N PHE A 215 13.18 17.78 12.19
CA PHE A 215 14.54 17.31 12.36
C PHE A 215 14.58 16.41 13.60
N SER A 216 14.63 15.10 13.41
CA SER A 216 14.61 14.09 14.45
C SER A 216 15.92 13.30 14.51
N GLU A 217 16.54 13.18 15.68
CA GLU A 217 17.68 12.26 15.94
C GLU A 217 18.95 12.50 15.08
N ASN A 218 19.04 13.61 14.34
CA ASN A 218 20.22 13.89 13.51
C ASN A 218 21.43 14.22 14.38
N THR A 219 22.59 13.71 13.99
CA THR A 219 23.80 13.74 14.81
C THR A 219 24.97 14.38 14.05
N ALA A 220 25.69 15.29 14.70
CA ALA A 220 26.95 15.83 14.22
C ALA A 220 28.04 15.53 15.25
N SER A 221 29.17 14.98 14.82
CA SER A 221 30.26 14.69 15.75
C SER A 221 30.91 15.97 16.26
N SER A 222 31.00 17.01 15.41
CA SER A 222 31.19 18.40 15.83
C SER A 222 29.83 19.06 16.16
N SER A 223 29.32 20.01 15.37
CA SER A 223 28.32 21.02 15.82
C SER A 223 27.07 21.08 14.94
N GLY A 224 25.92 21.43 15.53
CA GLY A 224 24.65 21.52 14.79
C GLY A 224 24.14 20.14 14.35
N GLY A 225 23.66 19.31 15.28
CA GLY A 225 23.16 17.97 14.96
C GLY A 225 22.03 18.00 13.92
N GLY A 226 21.09 18.94 14.05
CA GLY A 226 20.08 19.24 13.05
C GLY A 226 20.61 20.12 11.90
N ILE A 227 21.03 21.36 12.19
CA ILE A 227 21.46 22.33 11.17
C ILE A 227 22.74 23.08 11.58
N TYR A 228 23.63 23.29 10.61
CA TYR A 228 24.74 24.23 10.75
C TYR A 228 24.65 25.39 9.75
N ASN A 229 24.73 26.62 10.24
CA ASN A 229 24.62 27.84 9.43
C ASN A 229 25.97 28.56 9.37
N SER A 230 26.81 28.18 8.39
CA SER A 230 28.13 28.74 8.09
C SER A 230 28.00 30.08 7.35
N GLY A 231 27.46 31.07 8.06
CA GLY A 231 27.20 32.43 7.53
C GLY A 231 25.87 32.60 6.80
N SER A 232 25.16 31.51 6.48
CA SER A 232 23.84 31.54 5.86
C SER A 232 22.73 32.00 6.79
N ASN A 233 21.68 32.58 6.22
CA ASN A 233 20.58 33.20 6.94
C ASN A 233 19.23 32.55 6.56
N PRO A 234 19.01 31.26 6.83
CA PRO A 234 17.73 30.64 6.49
C PRO A 234 16.56 31.20 7.31
N SER A 235 15.36 31.16 6.74
CA SER A 235 14.12 31.41 7.48
C SER A 235 13.48 30.08 7.86
N LEU A 236 13.16 29.89 9.13
CA LEU A 236 12.53 28.69 9.66
C LEU A 236 11.17 29.03 10.25
N THR A 237 10.12 28.38 9.75
CA THR A 237 8.73 28.63 10.13
C THR A 237 8.05 27.29 10.42
N ASP A 238 7.42 27.17 11.59
CA ASP A 238 6.70 25.95 12.02
C ASP A 238 7.58 24.67 12.02
N CYS A 239 8.90 24.82 12.18
CA CYS A 239 9.83 23.68 12.18
C CYS A 239 9.99 23.05 13.57
N ILE A 240 10.14 21.73 13.62
CA ILE A 240 10.38 20.94 14.84
C ILE A 240 11.81 20.39 14.84
N PHE A 241 12.51 20.54 15.96
CA PHE A 241 13.84 19.98 16.20
C PHE A 241 13.78 19.11 17.46
N GLU A 242 13.91 17.80 17.31
CA GLU A 242 13.87 16.85 18.41
C GLU A 242 15.02 15.85 18.45
N ASN A 243 15.53 15.57 19.65
CA ASN A 243 16.59 14.58 19.91
C ASN A 243 17.91 14.76 19.12
N ASN A 244 18.10 15.89 18.42
CA ASN A 244 19.31 16.13 17.62
C ASN A 244 20.52 16.34 18.53
N THR A 245 21.67 15.81 18.12
CA THR A 245 22.84 15.69 19.00
C THR A 245 24.12 16.27 18.39
N SER A 246 24.79 17.12 19.16
CA SER A 246 26.18 17.55 18.93
C SER A 246 27.10 16.79 19.91
N GLU A 247 27.75 15.74 19.42
CA GLU A 247 28.48 14.81 20.29
C GLU A 247 29.71 15.42 20.95
N ASN A 248 30.43 16.32 20.25
CA ASN A 248 31.71 16.88 20.69
C ASN A 248 31.82 18.42 20.64
N SER A 249 30.75 19.15 20.33
CA SER A 249 30.79 20.61 20.19
C SER A 249 29.59 21.33 20.86
N HIS A 250 28.87 22.16 20.11
CA HIS A 250 27.86 23.12 20.54
C HIS A 250 26.64 23.09 19.59
N GLY A 251 25.46 23.46 20.08
CA GLY A 251 24.24 23.50 19.28
C GLY A 251 23.76 22.10 18.91
N GLY A 252 23.02 21.43 19.81
CA GLY A 252 22.53 20.07 19.56
C GLY A 252 21.53 20.02 18.40
N ALA A 253 20.61 20.99 18.35
CA ALA A 253 19.80 21.25 17.17
C ALA A 253 20.56 22.09 16.14
N ILE A 254 20.96 23.32 16.50
CA ILE A 254 21.44 24.32 15.53
C ILE A 254 22.68 25.07 16.00
N PHE A 255 23.65 25.22 15.10
CA PHE A 255 24.82 26.08 15.29
C PHE A 255 24.84 27.22 14.26
N ASN A 256 24.96 28.47 14.72
CA ASN A 256 24.80 29.67 13.91
C ASN A 256 26.07 30.55 13.88
N LYS A 257 26.64 30.73 12.69
CA LYS A 257 27.54 31.85 12.33
C LYS A 257 26.83 32.92 11.48
N GLY A 258 25.79 32.54 10.75
CA GLY A 258 24.86 33.48 10.10
C GLY A 258 23.70 33.89 11.02
N THR A 259 22.77 34.69 10.51
CA THR A 259 21.57 35.21 11.20
C THR A 259 20.28 34.58 10.64
N PRO A 260 19.97 33.30 10.93
CA PRO A 260 18.65 32.75 10.63
C PRO A 260 17.54 33.45 11.42
N ASN A 261 16.31 33.38 10.90
CA ASN A 261 15.07 33.78 11.56
C ASN A 261 14.30 32.54 12.02
N PHE A 262 13.77 32.56 13.25
CA PHE A 262 12.95 31.48 13.80
C PHE A 262 11.56 32.00 14.16
N THR A 263 10.53 31.38 13.59
CA THR A 263 9.12 31.69 13.87
C THR A 263 8.39 30.38 14.14
N ASN A 264 7.64 30.32 15.26
CA ASN A 264 6.81 29.18 15.65
C ASN A 264 7.56 27.84 15.84
N CYS A 265 8.89 27.85 15.96
CA CYS A 265 9.69 26.63 15.96
C CYS A 265 9.71 25.94 17.35
N ILE A 266 9.70 24.61 17.36
CA ILE A 266 9.82 23.79 18.57
C ILE A 266 11.22 23.18 18.65
N PHE A 267 11.87 23.28 19.79
CA PHE A 267 13.14 22.61 20.09
C PHE A 267 12.95 21.74 21.34
N ARG A 268 12.94 20.41 21.20
CA ARG A 268 12.79 19.48 22.34
C ARG A 268 13.88 18.40 22.46
N LYS A 269 14.34 18.13 23.70
CA LYS A 269 15.34 17.07 24.02
C LYS A 269 16.66 17.10 23.20
N ASN A 270 16.98 18.19 22.51
CA ASN A 270 18.24 18.32 21.76
C ASN A 270 19.43 18.44 22.71
N THR A 271 20.55 17.82 22.36
CA THR A 271 21.69 17.61 23.27
C THR A 271 23.01 18.11 22.70
N ALA A 272 23.76 18.91 23.47
CA ALA A 272 25.11 19.34 23.13
C ALA A 272 26.12 19.07 24.26
N LYS A 273 27.30 18.54 23.93
CA LYS A 273 28.35 18.27 24.93
C LYS A 273 28.77 19.49 25.75
N TYR A 274 28.82 20.67 25.12
CA TYR A 274 29.27 21.89 25.78
C TYR A 274 28.17 22.95 25.92
N ASN A 275 27.79 23.65 24.84
CA ASN A 275 26.99 24.86 24.98
C ASN A 275 25.82 24.89 23.99
N GLY A 276 24.65 25.36 24.43
CA GLY A 276 23.44 25.43 23.62
C GLY A 276 22.90 24.05 23.27
N GLY A 277 22.07 23.44 24.14
CA GLY A 277 21.51 22.11 23.88
C GLY A 277 20.62 22.09 22.64
N ALA A 278 19.81 23.14 22.44
CA ALA A 278 19.20 23.44 21.15
C ALA A 278 20.13 24.31 20.28
N ILE A 279 20.34 25.58 20.65
CA ILE A 279 20.94 26.59 19.75
C ILE A 279 22.25 27.16 20.30
N TYR A 280 23.27 27.24 19.46
CA TYR A 280 24.49 28.00 19.71
C TYR A 280 24.68 29.13 18.69
N SER A 281 24.77 30.37 19.16
CA SER A 281 24.89 31.58 18.33
C SER A 281 26.25 32.26 18.50
N LEU A 282 27.02 32.36 17.41
CA LEU A 282 28.39 32.89 17.38
C LEU A 282 28.51 34.18 16.55
N ASN A 283 28.71 35.32 17.24
CA ASN A 283 28.77 36.67 16.66
C ASN A 283 27.51 37.07 15.86
N THR A 284 26.37 36.45 16.17
CA THR A 284 25.11 36.56 15.42
C THR A 284 23.93 36.89 16.34
N SER A 285 22.90 37.53 15.78
CA SER A 285 21.76 38.09 16.50
C SER A 285 20.44 37.65 15.86
N SER A 286 20.22 36.34 15.78
CA SER A 286 18.96 35.77 15.26
C SER A 286 17.75 36.28 16.03
N PRO A 287 16.66 36.70 15.35
CA PRO A 287 15.35 36.83 15.96
C PRO A 287 14.73 35.45 16.20
N LEU A 288 14.06 35.30 17.34
CA LEU A 288 13.24 34.17 17.72
C LEU A 288 11.87 34.69 18.15
N MET A 289 10.82 34.24 17.46
CA MET A 289 9.44 34.63 17.68
C MET A 289 8.58 33.38 17.87
N ASN A 290 7.72 33.36 18.89
CA ASN A 290 6.76 32.27 19.15
C ASN A 290 7.38 30.86 19.30
N CYS A 291 8.62 30.72 19.77
CA CYS A 291 9.32 29.43 19.81
C CYS A 291 9.26 28.72 21.18
N ILE A 292 9.17 27.40 21.18
CA ILE A 292 9.34 26.53 22.37
C ILE A 292 10.78 26.02 22.44
N PHE A 293 11.31 25.97 23.65
CA PHE A 293 12.47 25.18 24.03
C PHE A 293 12.10 24.31 25.24
N SER A 294 11.92 22.99 25.08
CA SER A 294 11.59 22.08 26.17
C SER A 294 12.62 20.96 26.38
N GLY A 295 13.06 20.74 27.62
CA GLY A 295 13.91 19.59 27.99
C GLY A 295 15.27 19.48 27.27
N ASN A 296 15.77 20.55 26.63
CA ASN A 296 17.06 20.52 25.92
C ASN A 296 18.23 20.52 26.91
N ILE A 297 19.33 19.86 26.55
CA ILE A 297 20.44 19.55 27.46
C ILE A 297 21.77 20.09 26.92
N SER A 298 22.50 20.87 27.73
CA SER A 298 23.91 21.17 27.46
C SER A 298 24.83 20.74 28.61
N GLY A 299 25.93 20.07 28.28
CA GLY A 299 26.92 19.62 29.27
C GLY A 299 27.73 20.76 29.92
N SER A 300 27.50 22.03 29.55
CA SER A 300 28.13 23.19 30.21
C SER A 300 27.24 24.43 30.32
N ASN A 301 26.81 25.08 29.22
CA ASN A 301 26.16 26.40 29.33
C ASN A 301 25.02 26.62 28.34
N GLY A 302 23.90 27.18 28.79
CA GLY A 302 22.71 27.39 27.94
C GLY A 302 22.06 26.06 27.62
N GLY A 303 21.18 25.56 28.48
CA GLY A 303 20.54 24.25 28.29
C GLY A 303 19.69 24.24 27.02
N ALA A 304 18.92 25.30 26.79
CA ALA A 304 18.36 25.59 25.47
C ALA A 304 19.37 26.33 24.56
N MET A 305 19.76 27.55 24.94
CA MET A 305 20.47 28.46 24.02
C MET A 305 21.70 29.12 24.65
N PHE A 306 22.78 29.19 23.87
CA PHE A 306 24.00 29.92 24.22
C PHE A 306 24.35 30.96 23.15
N ASN A 307 24.62 32.19 23.58
CA ASN A 307 24.91 33.32 22.71
C ASN A 307 26.28 33.92 23.04
N SER A 308 27.19 33.98 22.06
CA SER A 308 28.49 34.66 22.18
C SER A 308 28.59 35.85 21.25
N SER A 309 28.90 37.03 21.78
CA SER A 309 29.24 38.23 20.99
C SER A 309 28.13 38.73 20.04
N GLY A 310 26.89 38.28 20.19
CA GLY A 310 25.74 38.64 19.37
C GLY A 310 24.48 38.68 20.23
N SER A 311 23.52 39.53 19.89
CA SER A 311 22.44 39.96 20.79
C SER A 311 21.07 39.63 20.20
N PRO A 312 20.64 38.35 20.25
CA PRO A 312 19.37 37.92 19.68
C PRO A 312 18.17 38.60 20.34
N GLU A 313 17.07 38.62 19.60
CA GLU A 313 15.79 39.17 20.02
C GLU A 313 14.82 38.00 20.21
N VAL A 314 14.41 37.76 21.45
CA VAL A 314 13.62 36.61 21.91
C VAL A 314 12.28 37.15 22.36
N ILE A 315 11.25 36.95 21.54
CA ILE A 315 9.92 37.51 21.76
C ILE A 315 8.91 36.38 21.77
N ASN A 316 8.03 36.39 22.76
CA ASN A 316 6.96 35.40 22.89
C ASN A 316 7.46 33.94 22.90
N CYS A 317 8.55 33.65 23.60
CA CYS A 317 9.15 32.30 23.63
C CYS A 317 8.98 31.63 25.00
N THR A 318 8.90 30.30 24.99
CA THR A 318 8.72 29.48 26.20
C THR A 318 9.89 28.53 26.39
N PHE A 319 10.60 28.66 27.50
CA PHE A 319 11.72 27.82 27.90
C PHE A 319 11.29 26.97 29.11
N SER A 320 11.04 25.69 28.89
CA SER A 320 10.61 24.71 29.91
C SER A 320 11.66 23.61 30.13
N GLY A 321 11.91 23.19 31.37
CA GLY A 321 12.70 21.98 31.68
C GLY A 321 14.18 21.92 31.23
N ASN A 322 14.70 22.94 30.53
CA ASN A 322 16.02 22.85 29.90
C ASN A 322 17.16 22.84 30.93
N THR A 323 18.20 22.06 30.68
CA THR A 323 19.22 21.71 31.68
C THR A 323 20.64 22.03 31.19
N ALA A 324 21.39 22.79 32.00
CA ALA A 324 22.79 23.15 31.73
C ALA A 324 23.74 22.63 32.82
N GLY A 325 24.85 21.99 32.44
CA GLY A 325 25.83 21.43 33.37
C GLY A 325 26.47 22.45 34.33
N VAL A 326 26.60 23.72 33.93
CA VAL A 326 27.25 24.79 34.71
C VAL A 326 26.36 26.02 34.88
N ASN A 327 26.08 26.82 33.83
CA ASN A 327 25.33 28.09 33.99
C ASN A 327 24.23 28.32 32.94
N GLY A 328 23.07 28.81 33.39
CA GLY A 328 21.97 29.23 32.52
C GLY A 328 21.20 28.06 31.91
N GLY A 329 20.21 27.53 32.63
CA GLY A 329 19.41 26.38 32.19
C GLY A 329 18.63 26.64 30.91
N GLY A 330 18.02 27.81 30.78
CA GLY A 330 17.42 28.27 29.52
C GLY A 330 18.48 28.91 28.62
N ILE A 331 18.86 30.16 28.95
CA ILE A 331 19.75 30.99 28.14
C ILE A 331 21.05 31.31 28.88
N ASN A 332 22.16 31.30 28.14
CA ASN A 332 23.44 31.88 28.57
C ASN A 332 23.94 32.90 27.54
N ASN A 333 24.23 34.12 27.97
CA ASN A 333 24.75 35.20 27.13
C ASN A 333 26.17 35.61 27.55
N ASP A 334 27.14 35.52 26.64
CA ASP A 334 28.57 35.73 26.88
C ASP A 334 29.21 36.74 25.91
N LYS A 335 30.33 37.36 26.33
CA LYS A 335 31.15 38.31 25.55
C LYS A 335 30.37 39.48 24.93
N ASN A 336 29.60 40.23 25.73
CA ASN A 336 28.76 41.36 25.29
C ASN A 336 27.53 40.96 24.46
N SER A 337 27.08 39.71 24.58
CA SER A 337 25.76 39.27 24.10
C SER A 337 24.66 39.89 24.96
N SER A 338 24.05 40.98 24.51
CA SER A 338 23.02 41.69 25.28
C SER A 338 21.66 41.47 24.61
N SER A 339 21.19 40.21 24.68
CA SER A 339 19.91 39.79 24.11
C SER A 339 18.74 40.62 24.63
N LYS A 340 17.69 40.73 23.83
CA LYS A 340 16.42 41.35 24.24
C LYS A 340 15.42 40.23 24.43
N ILE A 341 14.78 40.16 25.59
CA ILE A 341 13.87 39.09 25.98
C ILE A 341 12.56 39.73 26.42
N TYR A 342 11.50 39.49 25.66
CA TYR A 342 10.18 40.08 25.86
C TYR A 342 9.07 39.02 25.83
N ASN A 343 8.01 39.25 26.60
CA ASN A 343 6.79 38.45 26.57
C ASN A 343 7.08 36.94 26.72
N SER A 344 8.04 36.51 27.54
CA SER A 344 8.57 35.12 27.50
C SER A 344 8.52 34.40 28.85
N ILE A 345 8.40 33.07 28.82
CA ILE A 345 8.39 32.21 30.03
C ILE A 345 9.71 31.46 30.17
N PHE A 346 10.25 31.42 31.39
CA PHE A 346 11.38 30.59 31.81
C PHE A 346 11.01 29.83 33.09
N TRP A 347 10.67 28.55 32.97
CA TRP A 347 10.21 27.70 34.07
C TRP A 347 10.85 26.31 34.06
N GLY A 348 11.12 25.70 35.22
CA GLY A 348 11.71 24.36 35.33
C GLY A 348 13.16 24.22 34.82
N ASN A 349 13.80 25.31 34.38
CA ASN A 349 15.12 25.26 33.74
C ASN A 349 16.24 25.13 34.78
N THR A 350 17.03 24.06 34.72
CA THR A 350 18.03 23.74 35.76
C THR A 350 19.47 24.07 35.33
N ALA A 351 20.29 24.50 36.30
CA ALA A 351 21.73 24.68 36.13
C ALA A 351 22.48 24.61 37.46
N SER A 352 23.78 24.30 37.44
CA SER A 352 24.62 24.30 38.66
C SER A 352 24.73 25.67 39.33
N ASP A 353 24.54 26.77 38.59
CA ASP A 353 24.47 28.13 39.12
C ASP A 353 23.07 28.54 39.62
N GLY A 354 22.06 27.69 39.40
CA GLY A 354 20.67 27.88 39.82
C GLY A 354 19.89 28.93 39.02
N LYS A 355 20.32 29.31 37.81
CA LYS A 355 19.63 30.32 36.99
C LYS A 355 19.10 29.78 35.68
N SER A 356 17.89 30.20 35.30
CA SER A 356 17.36 30.00 33.95
C SER A 356 18.02 30.92 32.91
N ILE A 357 18.46 32.13 33.31
CA ILE A 357 19.16 33.10 32.47
C ILE A 357 20.49 33.48 33.13
N TYR A 358 21.63 33.21 32.47
CA TYR A 358 22.96 33.61 32.90
C TYR A 358 23.60 34.62 31.94
N ASN A 359 24.38 35.56 32.49
CA ASN A 359 25.04 36.63 31.73
C ASN A 359 26.50 36.81 32.18
N GLN A 360 27.42 36.78 31.23
CA GLN A 360 28.84 37.06 31.42
C GLN A 360 29.29 38.15 30.45
N GLU A 361 29.90 39.21 30.99
CA GLU A 361 30.30 40.42 30.23
C GLU A 361 29.16 41.00 29.37
N SER A 362 27.91 40.81 29.82
CA SER A 362 26.68 40.96 29.04
C SER A 362 25.59 41.60 29.88
N SER A 363 24.63 42.29 29.27
CA SER A 363 23.54 42.98 29.97
C SER A 363 22.25 42.97 29.13
N PRO A 364 21.53 41.83 29.09
CA PRO A 364 20.31 41.71 28.31
C PRO A 364 19.20 42.59 28.86
N ILE A 365 18.28 42.97 27.99
CA ILE A 365 16.97 43.50 28.40
C ILE A 365 16.07 42.29 28.63
N VAL A 366 15.48 42.18 29.83
CA VAL A 366 14.44 41.18 30.13
C VAL A 366 13.23 41.96 30.65
N ALA A 367 12.11 41.91 29.93
CA ALA A 367 10.91 42.63 30.34
C ALA A 367 9.61 41.90 29.98
N TYR A 368 8.57 42.04 30.81
CA TYR A 368 7.28 41.35 30.62
C TYR A 368 7.48 39.84 30.46
N CYS A 369 8.14 39.21 31.43
CA CYS A 369 8.49 37.79 31.38
C CYS A 369 8.10 37.09 32.68
N ILE A 370 7.79 35.80 32.59
CA ILE A 370 7.79 34.90 33.75
C ILE A 370 9.19 34.29 33.85
N VAL A 371 9.83 34.40 35.01
CA VAL A 371 11.11 33.75 35.29
C VAL A 371 11.05 33.10 36.66
N GLU A 372 11.29 31.80 36.72
CA GLU A 372 11.36 31.05 37.99
C GLU A 372 12.41 31.68 38.94
N GLY A 373 12.01 31.93 40.19
CA GLY A 373 12.83 32.68 41.16
C GLY A 373 12.95 34.20 40.88
N GLY A 374 12.53 34.67 39.70
CA GLY A 374 12.55 36.06 39.27
C GLY A 374 13.89 36.53 38.68
N TYR A 375 13.86 37.69 38.02
CA TYR A 375 15.05 38.29 37.38
C TYR A 375 15.21 39.75 37.82
N ALA A 376 16.20 40.01 38.68
CA ALA A 376 16.29 41.24 39.48
C ALA A 376 16.57 42.53 38.68
N ASP A 377 17.25 42.42 37.53
CA ASP A 377 17.58 43.55 36.65
C ASP A 377 16.51 43.77 35.55
N GLY A 378 15.40 43.02 35.60
CA GLY A 378 14.32 43.06 34.60
C GLY A 378 13.18 44.02 34.95
N THR A 379 12.27 44.22 33.99
CA THR A 379 11.07 45.07 34.14
C THR A 379 9.81 44.24 34.01
N ASN A 380 8.83 44.40 34.91
CA ASN A 380 7.58 43.63 34.90
C ASN A 380 7.83 42.11 34.82
N ILE A 381 8.70 41.60 35.71
CA ILE A 381 9.00 40.18 35.81
C ILE A 381 8.08 39.52 36.84
N SER A 382 7.35 38.48 36.42
CA SER A 382 6.66 37.58 37.34
C SER A 382 7.60 36.45 37.77
N SER A 383 7.46 35.99 39.01
CA SER A 383 8.04 34.74 39.51
C SER A 383 6.96 33.80 40.06
N SER A 384 5.70 34.04 39.68
CA SER A 384 4.57 33.13 39.91
C SER A 384 4.56 32.03 38.86
N ASP A 385 4.05 30.86 39.22
CA ASP A 385 3.87 29.71 38.33
C ASP A 385 3.05 30.10 37.08
N PRO A 386 3.51 29.78 35.84
CA PRO A 386 2.78 30.07 34.62
C PRO A 386 1.42 29.33 34.54
N ASN A 387 1.20 28.30 35.37
CA ASN A 387 0.01 27.45 35.37
C ASN A 387 -0.20 26.78 34.00
N PHE A 388 0.82 26.03 33.55
CA PHE A 388 0.70 25.14 32.39
C PHE A 388 -0.31 24.01 32.64
N THR A 389 -0.81 23.41 31.57
CA THR A 389 -1.83 22.36 31.63
C THR A 389 -1.22 21.06 32.14
N ASP A 390 -0.10 20.63 31.59
CA ASP A 390 0.83 19.68 32.22
C ASP A 390 2.23 19.95 31.64
N ALA A 391 3.20 20.31 32.47
CA ALA A 391 4.44 20.92 31.96
C ALA A 391 5.44 19.91 31.36
N ASP A 392 5.30 18.65 31.78
CA ASP A 392 6.18 17.50 31.56
C ASP A 392 5.39 16.21 31.23
N GLY A 393 4.13 16.36 30.79
CA GLY A 393 3.31 15.29 30.22
C GLY A 393 2.70 14.30 31.23
N GLU A 394 2.13 13.20 30.72
CA GLU A 394 1.70 12.05 31.54
C GLU A 394 2.90 11.17 31.96
N ASP A 395 4.08 11.35 31.37
CA ASP A 395 5.29 10.54 31.65
C ASP A 395 6.27 11.12 32.70
N ASP A 396 6.03 12.35 33.20
CA ASP A 396 6.92 13.14 34.07
C ASP A 396 8.30 13.51 33.41
N ILE A 397 8.42 13.63 32.06
CA ILE A 397 9.70 13.86 31.35
C ILE A 397 9.66 14.95 30.24
N PHE A 398 9.77 16.22 30.66
CA PHE A 398 9.98 17.43 29.82
C PHE A 398 10.63 17.19 28.45
N GLY A 399 9.94 17.64 27.40
CA GLY A 399 10.32 17.60 26.00
C GLY A 399 9.81 16.36 25.25
N THR A 400 8.74 15.72 25.71
CA THR A 400 8.02 14.66 24.96
C THR A 400 7.00 15.23 23.95
N PRO A 401 6.27 14.37 23.20
CA PRO A 401 5.02 14.73 22.53
C PRO A 401 3.84 15.07 23.44
N ASP A 402 3.83 14.62 24.70
CA ASP A 402 2.75 14.88 25.67
C ASP A 402 3.00 16.11 26.59
N ASP A 403 4.15 16.79 26.47
CA ASP A 403 4.38 18.15 26.98
C ASP A 403 3.19 19.09 26.66
N ASN A 404 2.44 19.52 27.67
CA ASN A 404 1.26 20.37 27.50
C ASN A 404 1.47 21.76 28.14
N LEU A 405 2.33 22.54 27.47
CA LEU A 405 2.69 23.92 27.82
C LEU A 405 1.59 24.96 27.55
N HIS A 406 0.34 24.54 27.27
CA HIS A 406 -0.81 25.44 27.17
C HIS A 406 -1.15 26.03 28.55
N LEU A 407 -1.53 27.31 28.60
CA LEU A 407 -1.92 27.98 29.84
C LEU A 407 -3.30 27.47 30.30
N LYS A 408 -3.35 26.85 31.48
CA LYS A 408 -4.45 25.95 31.91
C LYS A 408 -5.82 26.62 32.04
N ASP A 409 -5.85 27.86 32.54
CA ASP A 409 -7.01 28.73 32.53
C ASP A 409 -6.63 30.20 32.83
N HIS A 410 -7.64 31.08 32.78
CA HIS A 410 -7.61 32.52 33.13
C HIS A 410 -6.84 32.92 34.40
N THR A 411 -6.59 32.02 35.35
CA THR A 411 -5.80 32.28 36.56
C THR A 411 -4.29 32.32 36.31
N SER A 412 -3.83 31.90 35.12
CA SER A 412 -2.44 32.06 34.71
C SER A 412 -1.99 33.53 34.79
N PRO A 413 -0.79 33.80 35.34
CA PRO A 413 -0.18 35.14 35.37
C PRO A 413 0.48 35.54 34.04
N ALA A 414 0.47 34.66 33.02
CA ALA A 414 0.92 34.99 31.67
C ALA A 414 -0.19 35.67 30.84
N ILE A 415 -1.45 35.29 31.07
CA ILE A 415 -2.60 35.77 30.29
C ILE A 415 -2.87 37.26 30.55
N ASP A 416 -3.01 38.06 29.49
CA ASP A 416 -3.20 39.53 29.48
C ASP A 416 -2.10 40.32 30.23
N ALA A 417 -0.83 39.91 30.08
CA ALA A 417 0.28 40.44 30.87
C ALA A 417 1.53 40.90 30.06
N GLY A 418 1.58 40.67 28.75
CA GLY A 418 2.72 41.02 27.89
C GLY A 418 2.81 42.51 27.49
N ASP A 419 3.79 42.82 26.64
CA ASP A 419 3.95 44.11 25.98
C ASP A 419 3.62 44.02 24.48
N ASN A 420 2.48 44.59 24.13
CA ASN A 420 1.91 44.63 22.79
C ASN A 420 2.70 45.54 21.83
N THR A 421 3.72 46.25 22.31
CA THR A 421 4.59 47.12 21.50
C THR A 421 5.87 46.44 20.98
N GLN A 422 6.19 45.22 21.46
CA GLN A 422 7.36 44.45 21.00
C GLN A 422 7.04 43.52 19.82
N LEU A 423 5.77 43.21 19.58
CA LEU A 423 5.34 42.29 18.52
C LEU A 423 5.33 42.96 17.14
N THR A 424 5.96 42.31 16.15
CA THR A 424 5.79 42.63 14.73
C THR A 424 4.36 42.28 14.32
N ARG A 425 3.59 43.27 13.84
CA ARG A 425 2.19 43.11 13.45
C ARG A 425 2.04 43.06 11.94
N ASN A 426 1.80 41.87 11.40
CA ASN A 426 1.34 41.70 10.03
C ASN A 426 -0.18 41.93 9.96
N PHE A 427 -0.64 42.52 8.86
CA PHE A 427 -2.06 42.68 8.56
C PHE A 427 -2.40 42.09 7.20
N LYS A 428 -3.50 41.35 7.11
CA LYS A 428 -4.00 40.70 5.90
C LYS A 428 -5.51 40.60 5.97
N LEU A 429 -6.19 40.72 4.84
CA LEU A 429 -7.63 40.48 4.72
C LEU A 429 -7.85 39.15 4.01
N THR A 430 -8.66 38.26 4.60
CA THR A 430 -9.08 36.97 4.04
C THR A 430 -10.59 36.98 3.75
N ASP A 431 -11.10 36.01 2.98
CA ASP A 431 -12.55 35.89 2.74
C ASP A 431 -13.35 35.70 4.05
N GLU A 432 -12.77 35.03 5.04
CA GLU A 432 -13.37 34.87 6.37
C GLU A 432 -13.45 36.19 7.13
N ILE A 433 -12.35 36.93 7.22
CA ILE A 433 -12.31 38.26 7.86
C ILE A 433 -13.30 39.22 7.19
N LEU A 434 -13.42 39.18 5.86
CA LEU A 434 -14.39 40.00 5.12
C LEU A 434 -15.84 39.61 5.42
N ASN A 435 -16.11 38.33 5.70
CA ASN A 435 -17.43 37.86 6.13
C ASN A 435 -17.72 38.14 7.61
N GLU A 436 -16.72 38.12 8.50
CA GLU A 436 -16.87 38.63 9.87
C GLU A 436 -17.18 40.13 9.86
N LEU A 437 -16.48 40.92 9.04
CA LEU A 437 -16.73 42.36 8.89
C LEU A 437 -18.11 42.67 8.31
N ARG A 438 -18.65 41.84 7.39
CA ARG A 438 -20.07 41.90 6.96
C ARG A 438 -21.03 41.73 8.14
N ASN A 439 -20.72 40.81 9.07
CA ASN A 439 -21.53 40.57 10.26
C ASN A 439 -21.46 41.72 11.30
N GLN A 440 -20.44 42.58 11.23
CA GLN A 440 -20.30 43.81 12.05
C GLN A 440 -20.97 45.06 11.40
N GLU A 441 -22.00 44.85 10.57
CA GLU A 441 -22.79 45.91 9.90
C GLU A 441 -22.00 46.86 8.97
N LEU A 442 -20.80 46.48 8.49
CA LEU A 442 -20.14 47.22 7.41
C LEU A 442 -20.96 47.10 6.11
N SER A 443 -21.04 48.17 5.33
CA SER A 443 -21.78 48.15 4.06
C SER A 443 -21.02 47.36 2.99
N GLU A 444 -21.75 46.66 2.12
CA GLU A 444 -21.18 45.93 0.97
C GLU A 444 -20.35 46.82 0.03
N GLU A 445 -20.57 48.14 0.04
CA GLU A 445 -19.69 49.10 -0.66
C GLU A 445 -18.29 49.13 -0.04
N ILE A 446 -18.19 49.17 1.29
CA ILE A 446 -16.91 49.12 2.02
C ILE A 446 -16.28 47.73 1.89
N ILE A 447 -17.07 46.66 1.98
CA ILE A 447 -16.53 45.30 1.82
C ILE A 447 -15.98 45.09 0.40
N ALA A 448 -16.65 45.58 -0.65
CA ALA A 448 -16.13 45.53 -2.01
C ALA A 448 -14.85 46.37 -2.21
N ASP A 449 -14.69 47.50 -1.52
CA ASP A 449 -13.41 48.24 -1.48
C ASP A 449 -12.31 47.42 -0.78
N LEU A 450 -12.62 46.74 0.33
CA LEU A 450 -11.71 45.90 1.10
C LEU A 450 -11.31 44.59 0.40
N GLU A 451 -12.22 43.99 -0.39
CA GLU A 451 -11.93 42.83 -1.27
C GLU A 451 -10.77 43.14 -2.24
N THR A 452 -10.54 44.42 -2.58
CA THR A 452 -9.38 44.84 -3.42
C THR A 452 -8.05 44.95 -2.66
N LEU A 453 -8.05 44.70 -1.34
CA LEU A 453 -6.89 44.55 -0.46
C LEU A 453 -6.74 43.11 0.05
N LYS A 454 -7.61 42.18 -0.38
CA LYS A 454 -7.55 40.77 0.05
C LYS A 454 -6.23 40.13 -0.36
N ASP A 455 -5.76 39.21 0.48
CA ASP A 455 -4.52 38.42 0.36
C ASP A 455 -3.21 39.23 0.31
N GLN A 456 -3.27 40.57 0.34
CA GLN A 456 -2.10 41.44 0.47
C GLN A 456 -1.67 41.51 1.93
N GLU A 457 -0.39 41.23 2.18
CA GLU A 457 0.23 41.35 3.50
C GLU A 457 0.90 42.71 3.67
N TYR A 458 0.68 43.30 4.85
CA TYR A 458 1.23 44.58 5.27
C TYR A 458 2.07 44.38 6.53
N THR A 459 3.33 44.80 6.49
CA THR A 459 4.32 44.46 7.53
C THR A 459 4.17 45.27 8.82
N ASN A 460 3.32 46.30 8.79
CA ASN A 460 3.00 47.13 9.95
C ASN A 460 1.69 47.91 9.77
N GLU A 461 1.18 48.42 10.89
CA GLU A 461 -0.06 49.16 11.00
C GLU A 461 -0.12 50.42 10.12
N ASN A 462 1.02 51.11 9.91
CA ASN A 462 1.03 52.35 9.13
C ASN A 462 0.89 52.06 7.62
N GLU A 463 1.50 50.99 7.13
CA GLU A 463 1.31 50.50 5.76
C GLU A 463 -0.15 50.10 5.53
N PHE A 464 -0.73 49.29 6.41
CA PHE A 464 -2.13 48.87 6.27
C PHE A 464 -3.11 50.04 6.37
N LYS A 465 -2.92 50.95 7.34
CA LYS A 465 -3.73 52.19 7.44
C LYS A 465 -3.60 53.07 6.20
N THR A 466 -2.42 53.14 5.59
CA THR A 466 -2.21 53.90 4.34
C THR A 466 -2.94 53.24 3.17
N ALA A 467 -2.88 51.91 3.04
CA ALA A 467 -3.63 51.17 2.03
C ALA A 467 -5.16 51.33 2.21
N LEU A 468 -5.63 51.23 3.46
CA LEU A 468 -7.02 51.43 3.83
C LEU A 468 -7.52 52.85 3.50
N GLN A 469 -6.77 53.88 3.88
CA GLN A 469 -7.06 55.28 3.51
C GLN A 469 -7.10 55.49 2.00
N ASN A 470 -6.23 54.83 1.23
CA ASN A 470 -6.21 54.91 -0.23
C ASN A 470 -7.39 54.19 -0.91
N LYS A 471 -8.12 53.33 -0.20
CA LYS A 471 -9.31 52.62 -0.73
C LYS A 471 -10.61 53.26 -0.24
N ILE A 472 -10.88 53.20 1.06
CA ILE A 472 -12.16 53.65 1.63
C ILE A 472 -12.17 55.15 1.95
N GLY A 473 -11.02 55.84 1.89
CA GLY A 473 -10.90 57.26 2.16
C GLY A 473 -10.73 57.61 3.64
N GLU A 474 -10.27 58.84 3.91
CA GLU A 474 -9.91 59.33 5.25
C GLU A 474 -11.09 59.30 6.23
N ASP A 475 -12.29 59.72 5.81
CA ASP A 475 -13.50 59.71 6.64
C ASP A 475 -13.90 58.27 7.05
N ARG A 476 -13.96 57.34 6.09
CA ARG A 476 -14.32 55.93 6.38
C ARG A 476 -13.24 55.23 7.20
N THR A 477 -11.96 55.53 6.96
CA THR A 477 -10.86 54.99 7.78
C THR A 477 -10.88 55.59 9.20
N THR A 478 -11.33 56.83 9.38
CA THR A 478 -11.53 57.42 10.71
C THR A 478 -12.73 56.77 11.44
N GLN A 479 -13.77 56.35 10.71
CA GLN A 479 -14.96 55.75 11.29
C GLN A 479 -14.82 54.23 11.58
N TYR A 480 -14.30 53.46 10.64
CA TYR A 480 -14.24 51.99 10.69
C TYR A 480 -12.81 51.45 10.82
N GLY A 481 -11.78 52.30 10.70
CA GLY A 481 -10.40 51.84 10.56
C GLY A 481 -9.89 51.05 11.75
N SER A 482 -10.27 51.38 12.99
CA SER A 482 -9.89 50.59 14.17
C SER A 482 -10.46 49.17 14.13
N LEU A 483 -11.74 49.01 13.77
CA LEU A 483 -12.43 47.73 13.66
C LEU A 483 -11.84 46.89 12.52
N ILE A 484 -11.57 47.51 11.36
CA ILE A 484 -10.91 46.83 10.24
C ILE A 484 -9.47 46.44 10.62
N LEU A 485 -8.76 47.24 11.43
CA LEU A 485 -7.42 46.92 11.92
C LEU A 485 -7.42 45.72 12.88
N GLU A 486 -8.40 45.67 13.78
CA GLU A 486 -8.60 44.61 14.77
C GLU A 486 -8.81 43.25 14.09
N TYR A 487 -9.73 43.19 13.12
CA TYR A 487 -10.02 41.97 12.37
C TYR A 487 -8.94 41.59 11.35
N ALA A 488 -8.24 42.56 10.74
CA ALA A 488 -7.17 42.27 9.78
C ALA A 488 -5.79 42.02 10.42
N CYS A 489 -5.64 42.17 11.74
CA CYS A 489 -4.38 41.93 12.45
C CYS A 489 -4.13 40.42 12.55
N THR A 490 -3.47 39.84 11.54
CA THR A 490 -3.13 38.42 11.50
C THR A 490 -1.97 38.09 12.43
N ALA A 491 -2.25 38.11 13.73
CA ALA A 491 -1.61 37.26 14.71
C ALA A 491 -2.41 35.95 14.81
N THR A 492 -2.43 35.18 13.72
CA THR A 492 -3.13 33.90 13.62
C THR A 492 -2.13 32.73 13.65
N ASP A 493 -2.57 31.57 14.13
CA ASP A 493 -1.80 30.33 14.06
C ASP A 493 -1.94 29.63 12.69
N THR A 494 -1.34 28.45 12.60
CA THR A 494 -1.38 27.52 11.47
C THR A 494 -2.79 27.05 11.13
N ASP A 495 -3.71 27.06 12.09
CA ASP A 495 -5.11 26.64 11.95
C ASP A 495 -6.05 27.83 11.68
N GLY A 496 -5.52 29.06 11.63
CA GLY A 496 -6.24 30.31 11.36
C GLY A 496 -6.85 30.99 12.60
N ASN A 497 -6.72 30.41 13.80
CA ASN A 497 -7.26 31.00 15.02
C ASN A 497 -6.40 32.17 15.49
N ARG A 498 -7.01 33.14 16.18
CA ARG A 498 -6.30 34.33 16.70
C ARG A 498 -5.47 33.93 17.93
N ARG A 499 -4.14 33.98 17.84
CA ARG A 499 -3.15 33.51 18.86
C ARG A 499 -3.13 34.29 20.18
N PHE A 500 -4.06 35.24 20.32
CA PHE A 500 -4.24 36.08 21.49
C PHE A 500 -5.73 36.02 21.81
N VAL A 501 -6.19 34.85 22.29
CA VAL A 501 -7.57 34.67 22.76
C VAL A 501 -7.68 35.30 24.15
N ASP A 502 -7.67 36.65 24.16
CA ASP A 502 -8.10 37.43 25.33
C ASP A 502 -9.41 36.87 25.85
N ILE A 503 -9.42 36.67 27.15
CA ILE A 503 -10.56 36.23 27.91
C ILE A 503 -11.29 37.54 28.30
N PRO A 504 -12.30 38.04 27.55
CA PRO A 504 -12.68 39.47 27.55
C PRO A 504 -13.50 39.92 28.78
N THR A 505 -13.37 39.13 29.85
CA THR A 505 -13.94 39.29 31.18
C THR A 505 -12.84 39.39 32.27
N LYS A 506 -11.58 39.08 31.93
CA LYS A 506 -10.39 39.42 32.70
C LYS A 506 -10.10 40.92 32.53
N THR A 507 -9.19 41.45 33.33
CA THR A 507 -8.73 42.84 33.21
C THR A 507 -7.30 42.81 32.71
N ASP A 508 -7.06 43.37 31.53
CA ASP A 508 -5.73 43.60 30.98
C ASP A 508 -4.82 44.29 32.01
N THR A 509 -3.62 43.71 32.19
CA THR A 509 -2.59 44.19 33.12
C THR A 509 -1.24 44.49 32.46
N GLY A 510 -1.11 44.24 31.16
CA GLY A 510 0.13 44.42 30.41
C GLY A 510 0.30 45.84 29.88
N ASN A 511 0.99 45.96 28.73
CA ASN A 511 1.32 47.26 28.15
C ASN A 511 0.96 47.34 26.66
N GLY A 512 0.20 48.37 26.29
CA GLY A 512 -0.19 48.63 24.91
C GLY A 512 -1.21 49.75 24.80
N THR A 513 -1.65 50.04 23.57
CA THR A 513 -2.78 50.96 23.28
C THR A 513 -3.85 50.30 22.41
N LEU A 514 -3.71 49.01 22.13
CA LEU A 514 -4.63 48.19 21.36
C LEU A 514 -4.89 46.93 22.18
N LEU A 515 -6.18 46.63 22.38
CA LEU A 515 -6.65 45.36 22.92
C LEU A 515 -6.76 44.33 21.77
N PRO A 516 -6.64 43.03 22.06
CA PRO A 516 -6.16 42.48 23.32
C PRO A 516 -4.66 42.69 23.53
N VAL A 517 -4.20 42.65 24.77
CA VAL A 517 -2.77 42.55 25.09
C VAL A 517 -2.34 41.10 24.93
N ALA A 518 -1.22 40.87 24.25
CA ALA A 518 -0.65 39.54 24.10
C ALA A 518 -0.18 38.94 25.44
N ASP A 519 -0.26 37.63 25.52
CA ASP A 519 0.19 36.84 26.66
C ASP A 519 1.72 36.77 26.76
N MET A 520 2.22 36.28 27.90
CA MET A 520 3.64 35.92 28.04
C MET A 520 3.87 34.47 27.61
N GLY A 521 4.72 34.27 26.61
CA GLY A 521 5.13 32.98 26.07
C GLY A 521 4.14 32.48 25.04
N ALA A 522 4.63 32.15 23.83
CA ALA A 522 3.85 31.31 22.95
C ALA A 522 3.81 29.89 23.52
N TYR A 523 2.65 29.27 23.47
CA TYR A 523 2.30 28.40 22.33
C TYR A 523 0.93 27.76 22.61
N GLU A 524 -0.12 28.27 21.96
CA GLU A 524 -1.47 27.66 21.95
C GLU A 524 -1.71 26.74 20.72
N HIS A 525 -0.68 26.54 19.90
CA HIS A 525 -0.72 25.54 18.84
C HIS A 525 -0.67 24.18 19.54
N ILE A 526 -1.64 23.31 19.27
CA ILE A 526 -1.61 21.96 19.83
C ILE A 526 -0.50 21.20 19.09
N PRO A 527 0.55 20.67 19.76
CA PRO A 527 1.46 19.77 19.08
C PRO A 527 0.62 18.59 18.58
N PRO A 528 0.78 18.13 17.32
CA PRO A 528 -0.13 17.17 16.70
C PRO A 528 -0.31 16.00 17.66
N SER A 529 -1.53 15.84 18.17
CA SER A 529 -1.70 15.06 19.39
C SER A 529 -1.48 13.57 19.10
N PRO A 530 -0.92 12.78 20.05
CA PRO A 530 -0.66 11.37 19.80
C PRO A 530 -1.92 10.65 19.33
N PRO A 531 -1.84 9.86 18.24
CA PRO A 531 -3.01 9.21 17.67
C PRO A 531 -3.63 8.22 18.67
N VAL A 532 -4.96 8.10 18.67
CA VAL A 532 -5.69 7.24 19.61
C VAL A 532 -6.53 6.22 18.85
N ILE A 533 -6.23 4.92 19.01
CA ILE A 533 -7.07 3.85 18.45
C ILE A 533 -8.23 3.57 19.41
N THR A 534 -9.44 3.89 19.01
CA THR A 534 -10.66 3.66 19.81
C THR A 534 -11.32 2.31 19.51
N SER A 535 -11.27 1.86 18.24
CA SER A 535 -11.74 0.55 17.80
C SER A 535 -11.19 0.20 16.41
N PHE A 536 -11.30 -1.06 16.00
CA PHE A 536 -11.00 -1.49 14.64
C PHE A 536 -11.95 -2.61 14.19
N THR A 537 -12.23 -2.70 12.89
CA THR A 537 -13.12 -3.71 12.30
C THR A 537 -12.63 -4.15 10.92
N PRO A 538 -12.58 -5.47 10.60
CA PRO A 538 -12.87 -6.60 11.49
C PRO A 538 -11.82 -6.80 12.60
N LEU A 539 -12.17 -7.57 13.63
CA LEU A 539 -11.22 -7.95 14.71
C LEU A 539 -10.26 -9.08 14.30
N SER A 540 -10.47 -9.69 13.13
CA SER A 540 -9.72 -10.83 12.63
C SER A 540 -9.76 -10.91 11.11
N GLY A 541 -8.70 -11.45 10.49
CA GLY A 541 -8.59 -11.62 9.04
C GLY A 541 -7.20 -12.07 8.60
N GLY A 542 -7.08 -12.53 7.36
CA GLY A 542 -5.80 -12.89 6.74
C GLY A 542 -5.20 -11.79 5.86
N GLU A 543 -4.21 -12.18 5.06
CA GLU A 543 -3.52 -11.32 4.09
C GLU A 543 -4.51 -10.70 3.08
N ASN A 544 -4.30 -9.43 2.72
CA ASN A 544 -5.20 -8.59 1.92
C ASN A 544 -6.58 -8.30 2.58
N THR A 545 -6.76 -8.59 3.88
CA THR A 545 -7.95 -8.10 4.60
C THR A 545 -7.78 -6.62 4.93
N SER A 546 -8.69 -5.78 4.45
CA SER A 546 -8.78 -4.36 4.82
C SER A 546 -9.41 -4.23 6.22
N VAL A 547 -8.74 -3.52 7.13
CA VAL A 547 -9.23 -3.20 8.48
C VAL A 547 -9.43 -1.70 8.61
N THR A 548 -10.67 -1.29 8.82
CA THR A 548 -11.01 0.08 9.23
C THR A 548 -10.60 0.26 10.69
N ILE A 549 -9.70 1.20 10.94
CA ILE A 549 -9.23 1.59 12.27
C ILE A 549 -9.84 2.97 12.58
N THR A 550 -10.53 3.09 13.71
CA THR A 550 -11.28 4.28 14.12
C THR A 550 -10.64 4.90 15.35
N GLY A 551 -10.53 6.23 15.37
CA GLY A 551 -9.72 6.92 16.36
C GLY A 551 -9.85 8.44 16.34
N THR A 552 -8.78 9.11 16.75
CA THR A 552 -8.56 10.56 16.64
C THR A 552 -7.10 10.82 16.24
N GLU A 553 -6.84 12.03 15.73
CA GLU A 553 -5.53 12.53 15.29
C GLU A 553 -4.86 11.72 14.16
N PHE A 554 -5.66 11.05 13.32
CA PHE A 554 -5.23 10.44 12.06
C PHE A 554 -5.20 11.48 10.91
N ILE A 555 -4.72 12.69 11.19
CA ILE A 555 -4.62 13.78 10.19
C ILE A 555 -3.62 13.33 9.10
N PRO A 556 -3.87 13.58 7.79
CA PRO A 556 -3.17 12.91 6.69
C PRO A 556 -1.65 12.88 6.84
N GLY A 557 -1.12 11.68 7.07
CA GLY A 557 0.19 11.51 7.69
C GLY A 557 0.31 10.30 8.64
N ALA A 558 -0.53 9.28 8.52
CA ALA A 558 -0.24 7.99 9.13
C ALA A 558 0.98 7.36 8.41
N THR A 559 2.16 7.49 9.01
CA THR A 559 3.43 7.05 8.41
C THR A 559 3.65 5.55 8.51
N GLU A 560 2.98 4.88 9.45
CA GLU A 560 3.08 3.44 9.63
C GLU A 560 1.83 2.85 10.32
N VAL A 561 1.37 1.69 9.85
CA VAL A 561 0.44 0.83 10.58
C VAL A 561 1.01 -0.58 10.66
N LYS A 562 0.92 -1.22 11.84
CA LYS A 562 1.38 -2.59 12.08
C LYS A 562 0.27 -3.46 12.69
N PHE A 563 0.26 -4.74 12.36
CA PHE A 563 -0.60 -5.79 12.92
C PHE A 563 0.27 -6.85 13.61
N GLY A 564 0.23 -6.87 14.95
CA GLY A 564 1.08 -7.75 15.77
C GLY A 564 2.58 -7.48 15.66
N GLY A 565 2.96 -6.31 15.13
CA GLY A 565 4.34 -5.91 14.88
C GLY A 565 4.79 -5.95 13.41
N THR A 566 4.06 -6.65 12.52
CA THR A 566 4.35 -6.62 11.06
C THR A 566 3.61 -5.47 10.38
N ASN A 567 4.24 -4.78 9.43
CA ASN A 567 3.65 -3.66 8.70
C ASN A 567 2.43 -4.09 7.85
N ALA A 568 1.52 -3.14 7.64
CA ALA A 568 0.45 -3.21 6.64
C ALA A 568 1.02 -3.22 5.20
N ILE A 569 0.27 -3.75 4.23
CA ILE A 569 0.55 -3.59 2.79
C ILE A 569 0.30 -2.14 2.38
N SER A 570 -0.83 -1.59 2.82
CA SER A 570 -1.30 -0.27 2.42
C SER A 570 -2.01 0.43 3.59
N ILE A 571 -2.04 1.76 3.53
CA ILE A 571 -2.88 2.65 4.33
C ILE A 571 -3.69 3.48 3.33
N THR A 572 -4.99 3.61 3.55
CA THR A 572 -5.96 4.20 2.62
C THR A 572 -7.09 4.92 3.36
N GLU A 573 -7.75 5.86 2.68
CA GLU A 573 -8.88 6.66 3.19
C GLU A 573 -8.64 7.31 4.57
N GLU A 574 -7.45 7.91 4.77
CA GLU A 574 -7.14 8.70 5.96
C GLU A 574 -8.05 9.94 6.09
N THR A 575 -8.78 9.96 7.20
CA THR A 575 -9.46 11.10 7.79
C THR A 575 -9.02 11.21 9.24
N SER A 576 -9.10 12.38 9.87
CA SER A 576 -8.64 12.60 11.26
C SER A 576 -9.22 11.65 12.31
N THR A 577 -10.30 10.91 12.00
CA THR A 577 -10.92 9.93 12.91
C THR A 577 -11.00 8.49 12.37
N SER A 578 -10.55 8.22 11.14
CA SER A 578 -10.64 6.89 10.53
C SER A 578 -9.61 6.70 9.42
N LEU A 579 -8.98 5.53 9.37
CA LEU A 579 -8.13 5.06 8.28
C LEU A 579 -8.42 3.59 7.97
N ILE A 580 -8.05 3.12 6.79
CA ILE A 580 -8.19 1.71 6.37
C ILE A 580 -6.80 1.16 6.06
N ALA A 581 -6.35 0.18 6.84
CA ALA A 581 -5.06 -0.48 6.66
C ALA A 581 -5.24 -1.93 6.17
N GLU A 582 -4.45 -2.34 5.19
CA GLU A 582 -4.53 -3.67 4.58
C GLU A 582 -3.45 -4.61 5.12
N ILE A 583 -3.82 -5.83 5.48
CA ILE A 583 -2.94 -6.76 6.19
C ILE A 583 -1.98 -7.48 5.24
N GLY A 584 -0.68 -7.43 5.55
CA GLY A 584 0.36 -8.23 4.88
C GLY A 584 0.58 -9.58 5.56
N THR A 585 1.85 -9.93 5.78
CA THR A 585 2.29 -11.09 6.59
C THR A 585 2.09 -10.84 8.09
N GLY A 586 0.84 -10.56 8.47
CA GLY A 586 0.45 -10.14 9.82
C GLY A 586 0.77 -11.16 10.91
N THR A 587 0.84 -10.67 12.13
CA THR A 587 0.93 -11.50 13.34
C THR A 587 -0.27 -11.19 14.25
N THR A 588 -0.75 -12.16 15.03
CA THR A 588 -1.77 -11.88 16.06
C THR A 588 -1.17 -11.04 17.17
N GLY A 589 -1.82 -9.93 17.51
CA GLY A 589 -1.36 -8.98 18.54
C GLY A 589 -1.92 -7.56 18.32
N LYS A 590 -1.30 -6.56 18.94
CA LYS A 590 -1.76 -5.16 18.83
C LYS A 590 -1.67 -4.61 17.41
N ILE A 591 -2.65 -3.80 17.05
CA ILE A 591 -2.50 -2.76 16.02
C ILE A 591 -1.76 -1.58 16.62
N THR A 592 -0.77 -1.03 15.90
CA THR A 592 -0.18 0.29 16.17
C THR A 592 -0.33 1.20 14.96
N VAL A 593 -0.52 2.50 15.18
CA VAL A 593 -0.63 3.54 14.14
C VAL A 593 0.33 4.67 14.51
N THR A 594 1.25 5.04 13.63
CA THR A 594 2.22 6.13 13.84
C THR A 594 1.88 7.33 12.95
N THR A 595 1.97 8.53 13.51
CA THR A 595 1.84 9.83 12.81
C THR A 595 2.95 10.77 13.30
N PRO A 596 3.12 11.98 12.73
CA PRO A 596 3.98 13.03 13.30
C PRO A 596 3.68 13.41 14.76
N GLY A 597 2.49 13.06 15.29
CA GLY A 597 2.14 13.24 16.69
C GLY A 597 2.62 12.15 17.66
N GLY A 598 3.06 11.00 17.13
CA GLY A 598 3.49 9.84 17.90
C GLY A 598 2.81 8.53 17.47
N THR A 599 2.85 7.51 18.33
CA THR A 599 2.35 6.16 18.02
C THR A 599 1.24 5.71 18.95
N ALA A 600 0.06 5.43 18.36
CA ALA A 600 -1.05 4.76 19.00
C ALA A 600 -0.77 3.27 19.19
N THR A 601 -1.28 2.67 20.26
CA THR A 601 -1.41 1.21 20.40
C THR A 601 -2.84 0.86 20.78
N SER A 602 -3.42 -0.14 20.11
CA SER A 602 -4.78 -0.60 20.35
C SER A 602 -4.96 -1.25 21.73
N THR A 603 -6.17 -1.14 22.29
CA THR A 603 -6.56 -1.78 23.56
C THR A 603 -6.80 -3.28 23.42
N GLU A 604 -7.46 -3.70 22.34
CA GLU A 604 -7.73 -5.10 21.98
C GLU A 604 -6.63 -5.68 21.07
N ASP A 605 -6.57 -7.00 20.92
CA ASP A 605 -5.67 -7.67 19.97
C ASP A 605 -6.38 -7.90 18.62
N PHE A 606 -5.69 -7.69 17.51
CA PHE A 606 -6.13 -8.17 16.20
C PHE A 606 -5.70 -9.64 16.02
N THR A 607 -6.61 -10.48 15.55
CA THR A 607 -6.35 -11.92 15.31
C THR A 607 -6.04 -12.17 13.84
N PHE A 608 -4.76 -12.33 13.51
CA PHE A 608 -4.33 -12.73 12.17
C PHE A 608 -4.71 -14.19 11.90
N ILE A 609 -5.39 -14.44 10.78
CA ILE A 609 -5.76 -15.77 10.31
C ILE A 609 -4.81 -16.14 9.16
N PRO A 610 -3.89 -17.11 9.32
CA PRO A 610 -2.99 -17.52 8.25
C PRO A 610 -3.76 -18.12 7.06
N ALA A 611 -3.19 -18.00 5.87
CA ALA A 611 -3.75 -18.61 4.66
C ALA A 611 -3.68 -20.15 4.75
N PRO A 612 -4.72 -20.87 4.30
CA PRO A 612 -4.78 -22.33 4.36
C PRO A 612 -3.70 -22.97 3.49
N THR A 613 -3.19 -24.15 3.88
CA THR A 613 -2.27 -24.93 3.04
C THR A 613 -2.91 -26.23 2.57
N ILE A 614 -2.44 -26.78 1.45
CA ILE A 614 -2.81 -28.11 0.95
C ILE A 614 -1.54 -28.96 0.91
N ALA A 615 -1.55 -30.10 1.61
CA ALA A 615 -0.50 -31.11 1.53
C ALA A 615 -0.53 -31.83 0.17
N THR A 616 0.58 -32.45 -0.24
CA THR A 616 0.82 -32.86 -1.64
C THR A 616 -0.13 -33.92 -2.21
N ASP A 617 -0.86 -34.63 -1.37
CA ASP A 617 -1.58 -35.86 -1.72
C ASP A 617 -3.05 -35.81 -1.30
N PHE A 618 -3.96 -35.85 -2.28
CA PHE A 618 -5.36 -36.22 -2.07
C PHE A 618 -5.47 -37.72 -1.74
N THR A 619 -6.48 -38.14 -0.99
CA THR A 619 -6.67 -39.59 -0.69
C THR A 619 -7.02 -40.44 -1.90
N SER A 620 -7.39 -39.84 -3.03
CA SER A 620 -7.55 -40.46 -4.34
C SER A 620 -7.30 -39.41 -5.43
N LEU A 621 -6.63 -39.79 -6.51
CA LEU A 621 -6.25 -38.88 -7.60
C LEU A 621 -7.22 -38.89 -8.79
N SER A 622 -8.04 -39.95 -8.92
CA SER A 622 -9.26 -40.00 -9.74
C SER A 622 -10.45 -40.25 -8.80
N VAL A 623 -11.56 -39.54 -9.05
CA VAL A 623 -12.84 -39.65 -8.33
C VAL A 623 -14.01 -39.32 -9.26
N SER A 624 -15.20 -39.80 -8.93
CA SER A 624 -16.46 -39.56 -9.66
C SER A 624 -17.26 -38.43 -9.03
N THR A 625 -18.24 -37.87 -9.73
CA THR A 625 -19.16 -36.89 -9.14
C THR A 625 -20.01 -37.53 -8.03
N GLY A 626 -20.23 -36.80 -6.94
CA GLY A 626 -20.86 -37.32 -5.72
C GLY A 626 -19.94 -38.13 -4.80
N GLU A 627 -18.71 -38.45 -5.20
CA GLU A 627 -17.71 -39.03 -4.29
C GLU A 627 -17.07 -37.97 -3.39
N SER A 628 -16.45 -38.42 -2.30
CA SER A 628 -15.86 -37.55 -1.27
C SER A 628 -14.33 -37.54 -1.36
N VAL A 629 -13.75 -36.36 -1.55
CA VAL A 629 -12.31 -36.12 -1.53
C VAL A 629 -11.92 -35.66 -0.13
N ILE A 630 -10.96 -36.34 0.48
CA ILE A 630 -10.32 -35.87 1.71
C ILE A 630 -9.11 -35.02 1.30
N ILE A 631 -9.12 -33.78 1.75
CA ILE A 631 -8.08 -32.77 1.55
C ILE A 631 -7.36 -32.59 2.88
N THR A 632 -6.05 -32.77 2.90
CA THR A 632 -5.21 -32.57 4.10
C THR A 632 -4.32 -31.36 3.94
N GLY A 633 -3.98 -30.69 5.05
CA GLY A 633 -3.30 -29.40 5.03
C GLY A 633 -3.15 -28.78 6.41
N THR A 634 -3.17 -27.45 6.48
CA THR A 634 -3.19 -26.67 7.72
C THR A 634 -4.13 -25.48 7.58
N ASP A 635 -4.52 -24.91 8.73
CA ASP A 635 -5.25 -23.65 8.85
C ASP A 635 -6.64 -23.68 8.17
N PHE A 636 -7.26 -24.87 8.14
CA PHE A 636 -8.66 -25.03 7.77
C PHE A 636 -9.58 -24.62 8.91
N ILE A 637 -10.66 -23.90 8.61
CA ILE A 637 -11.61 -23.35 9.60
C ILE A 637 -13.06 -23.62 9.21
N GLU A 638 -14.00 -23.42 10.14
CA GLU A 638 -15.43 -23.60 9.87
C GLU A 638 -15.91 -22.59 8.82
N GLY A 639 -16.67 -23.06 7.84
CA GLY A 639 -17.10 -22.25 6.69
C GLY A 639 -16.08 -22.19 5.53
N ALA A 640 -15.01 -22.99 5.55
CA ALA A 640 -14.12 -23.14 4.39
C ALA A 640 -14.89 -23.56 3.12
N GLU A 641 -14.65 -22.86 2.00
CA GLU A 641 -15.14 -23.27 0.68
C GLU A 641 -14.11 -24.14 -0.04
N VAL A 642 -14.59 -25.11 -0.81
CA VAL A 642 -13.77 -25.95 -1.70
C VAL A 642 -14.35 -25.88 -3.10
N LYS A 643 -13.49 -25.66 -4.10
CA LYS A 643 -13.87 -25.76 -5.52
C LYS A 643 -12.92 -26.70 -6.27
N PHE A 644 -13.48 -27.48 -7.18
CA PHE A 644 -12.80 -28.47 -7.99
C PHE A 644 -12.72 -28.01 -9.45
N GLY A 645 -11.91 -28.67 -10.29
CA GLY A 645 -11.89 -28.39 -11.74
C GLY A 645 -11.34 -27.01 -12.12
N VAL A 646 -10.50 -26.40 -11.28
CA VAL A 646 -9.87 -25.10 -11.58
C VAL A 646 -8.82 -25.30 -12.69
N THR A 647 -9.01 -24.61 -13.82
CA THR A 647 -8.13 -24.66 -14.99
C THR A 647 -7.87 -23.26 -15.54
N GLY A 648 -7.01 -23.14 -16.56
CA GLY A 648 -6.78 -21.86 -17.25
C GLY A 648 -7.99 -21.35 -18.05
N GLU A 649 -8.95 -22.24 -18.38
CA GLU A 649 -10.19 -21.88 -19.08
C GLU A 649 -11.38 -21.73 -18.11
N LEU A 650 -11.34 -22.41 -16.96
CA LEU A 650 -12.33 -22.31 -15.89
C LEU A 650 -11.65 -21.88 -14.56
N PRO A 651 -11.21 -20.61 -14.44
CA PRO A 651 -10.39 -20.15 -13.31
C PRO A 651 -11.12 -20.11 -11.96
N GLU A 652 -12.45 -20.06 -11.95
CA GLU A 652 -13.25 -20.10 -10.72
C GLU A 652 -13.53 -21.52 -10.21
N GLY A 653 -13.39 -22.55 -11.05
CA GLY A 653 -13.77 -23.94 -10.73
C GLY A 653 -15.27 -24.15 -10.48
N VAL A 654 -15.62 -25.34 -9.99
CA VAL A 654 -16.98 -25.74 -9.60
C VAL A 654 -16.99 -26.02 -8.10
N ALA A 655 -17.89 -25.37 -7.36
CA ALA A 655 -18.00 -25.50 -5.91
C ALA A 655 -18.43 -26.92 -5.49
N ALA A 656 -17.82 -27.45 -4.43
CA ALA A 656 -18.19 -28.72 -3.82
C ALA A 656 -19.67 -28.73 -3.36
N SER A 657 -20.35 -29.86 -3.52
CA SER A 657 -21.76 -30.00 -3.12
C SER A 657 -21.96 -30.04 -1.59
N VAL A 658 -20.92 -30.46 -0.86
CA VAL A 658 -20.82 -30.41 0.60
C VAL A 658 -19.35 -30.21 0.95
N VAL A 659 -19.05 -29.40 1.97
CA VAL A 659 -17.74 -29.34 2.63
C VAL A 659 -17.95 -29.59 4.11
N THR A 660 -17.09 -30.42 4.71
CA THR A 660 -17.06 -30.73 6.15
C THR A 660 -15.67 -30.47 6.69
N LEU A 661 -15.57 -29.73 7.80
CA LEU A 661 -14.33 -29.60 8.57
C LEU A 661 -14.23 -30.79 9.54
N ASP A 662 -13.26 -31.67 9.29
CA ASP A 662 -12.97 -32.81 10.19
C ASP A 662 -11.94 -32.41 11.26
N SER A 663 -10.99 -31.55 10.89
CA SER A 663 -10.05 -30.87 11.79
C SER A 663 -9.44 -29.63 11.13
N GLU A 664 -8.68 -28.84 11.89
CA GLU A 664 -7.83 -27.73 11.39
C GLU A 664 -6.81 -28.15 10.31
N THR A 665 -6.65 -29.46 10.09
CA THR A 665 -5.73 -30.07 9.11
C THR A 665 -6.42 -30.99 8.11
N GLN A 666 -7.75 -31.13 8.15
CA GLN A 666 -8.51 -32.04 7.30
C GLN A 666 -9.91 -31.52 6.95
N LEU A 667 -10.19 -31.45 5.64
CA LEU A 667 -11.51 -31.19 5.06
C LEU A 667 -11.97 -32.42 4.27
N THR A 668 -13.25 -32.76 4.36
CA THR A 668 -13.92 -33.70 3.44
C THR A 668 -14.89 -32.94 2.55
N ALA A 669 -14.66 -32.98 1.23
CA ALA A 669 -15.45 -32.24 0.24
C ALA A 669 -16.05 -33.19 -0.82
N VAL A 670 -17.33 -32.99 -1.15
CA VAL A 670 -18.07 -33.83 -2.11
C VAL A 670 -18.04 -33.20 -3.51
N VAL A 671 -17.57 -33.95 -4.50
CA VAL A 671 -17.50 -33.52 -5.90
C VAL A 671 -18.91 -33.24 -6.44
N ALA A 672 -19.12 -32.08 -7.07
CA ALA A 672 -20.42 -31.70 -7.61
C ALA A 672 -20.67 -32.25 -9.02
N PRO A 673 -21.95 -32.40 -9.45
CA PRO A 673 -22.26 -32.71 -10.84
C PRO A 673 -21.72 -31.63 -11.80
N ASN A 674 -21.26 -32.05 -12.99
CA ASN A 674 -20.59 -31.19 -13.99
C ASN A 674 -19.27 -30.56 -13.51
N THR A 675 -18.55 -31.24 -12.61
CA THR A 675 -17.14 -30.89 -12.30
C THR A 675 -16.22 -31.53 -13.34
N PHE A 676 -15.20 -30.80 -13.79
CA PHE A 676 -14.19 -31.27 -14.73
C PHE A 676 -12.87 -31.60 -14.02
N THR A 677 -11.98 -32.36 -14.68
CA THR A 677 -10.59 -32.55 -14.25
C THR A 677 -9.87 -31.21 -14.11
N GLY A 678 -9.17 -31.00 -13.01
CA GLY A 678 -8.45 -29.74 -12.75
C GLY A 678 -7.86 -29.61 -11.35
N LYS A 679 -7.41 -28.42 -10.98
CA LYS A 679 -6.91 -28.13 -9.63
C LYS A 679 -8.05 -27.94 -8.64
N VAL A 680 -7.72 -28.07 -7.36
CA VAL A 680 -8.63 -27.85 -6.24
C VAL A 680 -8.23 -26.59 -5.51
N THR A 681 -9.18 -25.68 -5.25
CA THR A 681 -8.98 -24.53 -4.37
C THR A 681 -9.64 -24.75 -3.02
N VAL A 682 -9.00 -24.22 -1.97
CA VAL A 682 -9.58 -24.09 -0.63
C VAL A 682 -9.53 -22.61 -0.26
N THR A 683 -10.68 -22.04 0.09
CA THR A 683 -10.84 -20.64 0.49
C THR A 683 -11.32 -20.56 1.92
N THR A 684 -10.68 -19.72 2.73
CA THR A 684 -11.08 -19.41 4.12
C THR A 684 -10.99 -17.90 4.37
N ALA A 685 -11.37 -17.44 5.57
CA ALA A 685 -11.13 -16.07 6.01
C ALA A 685 -9.64 -15.69 6.15
N GLY A 686 -8.72 -16.66 6.10
CA GLY A 686 -7.26 -16.43 6.05
C GLY A 686 -6.70 -16.24 4.63
N GLY A 687 -7.45 -16.58 3.59
CA GLY A 687 -7.01 -16.51 2.19
C GLY A 687 -7.45 -17.71 1.35
N THR A 688 -6.96 -17.79 0.11
CA THR A 688 -7.22 -18.89 -0.83
C THR A 688 -5.93 -19.56 -1.27
N ILE A 689 -5.92 -20.89 -1.28
CA ILE A 689 -4.83 -21.71 -1.81
C ILE A 689 -5.32 -22.59 -2.97
N THR A 690 -4.45 -22.85 -3.94
CA THR A 690 -4.70 -23.74 -5.08
C THR A 690 -3.75 -24.94 -5.00
N SER A 691 -4.25 -26.15 -5.22
CA SER A 691 -3.45 -27.38 -5.18
C SER A 691 -2.30 -27.36 -6.20
N GLY A 692 -1.15 -27.92 -5.81
CA GLY A 692 -0.06 -28.20 -6.75
C GLY A 692 -0.48 -29.25 -7.78
N THR A 693 -1.02 -30.36 -7.28
CA THR A 693 -1.51 -31.54 -8.00
C THR A 693 -2.88 -31.29 -8.65
N ILE A 694 -3.11 -31.90 -9.82
CA ILE A 694 -4.43 -31.96 -10.47
C ILE A 694 -5.22 -33.13 -9.87
N LEU A 695 -6.51 -32.92 -9.61
CA LEU A 695 -7.47 -33.99 -9.34
C LEU A 695 -8.16 -34.36 -10.66
N THR A 696 -8.11 -35.63 -11.04
CA THR A 696 -8.90 -36.16 -12.14
C THR A 696 -10.34 -36.36 -11.66
N ILE A 697 -11.28 -35.76 -12.39
CA ILE A 697 -12.68 -36.19 -12.37
C ILE A 697 -12.86 -37.07 -13.59
N ASP A 698 -13.48 -38.21 -13.38
CA ASP A 698 -13.56 -39.35 -14.29
C ASP A 698 -14.98 -39.92 -14.09
N GLU A 699 -15.71 -40.21 -15.16
CA GLU A 699 -17.10 -40.68 -15.07
C GLU A 699 -17.39 -41.99 -15.82
N LEU A 700 -18.60 -42.54 -15.62
CA LEU A 700 -19.08 -43.66 -16.43
C LEU A 700 -19.44 -43.16 -17.84
N PRO A 701 -18.89 -43.72 -18.94
CA PRO A 701 -19.36 -43.40 -20.29
C PRO A 701 -20.88 -43.63 -20.42
N THR A 702 -21.56 -42.79 -21.20
CA THR A 702 -23.03 -42.84 -21.33
C THR A 702 -23.46 -43.15 -22.76
N VAL A 703 -24.50 -43.98 -22.92
CA VAL A 703 -25.06 -44.29 -24.24
C VAL A 703 -25.92 -43.14 -24.73
N VAL A 704 -25.56 -42.56 -25.88
CA VAL A 704 -26.31 -41.49 -26.53
C VAL A 704 -27.62 -42.06 -27.09
N GLU A 705 -28.73 -41.83 -26.40
CA GLU A 705 -30.07 -42.38 -26.73
C GLU A 705 -30.46 -42.20 -28.21
N ALA A 706 -30.16 -41.04 -28.81
CA ALA A 706 -30.48 -40.71 -30.20
C ALA A 706 -29.61 -41.45 -31.24
N LYS A 707 -28.58 -42.19 -30.80
CA LYS A 707 -27.60 -42.90 -31.61
C LYS A 707 -27.62 -44.42 -31.41
N LYS A 708 -28.45 -44.93 -30.48
CA LYS A 708 -28.61 -46.36 -30.22
C LYS A 708 -28.90 -47.14 -31.50
N ILE A 709 -28.10 -48.19 -31.71
CA ILE A 709 -28.32 -49.15 -32.80
C ILE A 709 -29.60 -49.94 -32.49
N ALA A 710 -30.54 -49.94 -33.43
CA ALA A 710 -31.78 -50.70 -33.35
C ALA A 710 -31.58 -52.17 -33.78
N ASP A 711 -32.49 -53.04 -33.36
CA ASP A 711 -32.47 -54.45 -33.72
C ASP A 711 -32.49 -54.64 -35.25
N MET A 712 -31.58 -55.49 -35.75
CA MET A 712 -31.38 -55.73 -37.17
C MET A 712 -32.06 -57.04 -37.60
N VAL A 713 -32.64 -57.03 -38.81
CA VAL A 713 -33.14 -58.24 -39.48
C VAL A 713 -32.43 -58.38 -40.81
N VAL A 714 -31.69 -59.48 -40.96
CA VAL A 714 -30.78 -59.78 -42.08
C VAL A 714 -31.21 -61.10 -42.71
N LYS A 715 -31.01 -61.30 -44.01
CA LYS A 715 -31.30 -62.57 -44.68
C LYS A 715 -30.04 -63.37 -44.96
N THR A 716 -30.18 -64.68 -45.14
CA THR A 716 -29.05 -65.53 -45.54
C THR A 716 -28.63 -65.43 -47.00
N ASP A 717 -29.33 -64.65 -47.85
CA ASP A 717 -28.86 -64.25 -49.19
C ASP A 717 -28.24 -62.86 -49.25
N ASP A 718 -28.23 -62.12 -48.13
CA ASP A 718 -27.42 -60.90 -48.00
C ASP A 718 -25.91 -61.27 -47.95
N ASN A 719 -25.05 -60.26 -48.14
CA ASN A 719 -23.62 -60.46 -48.28
C ASN A 719 -22.96 -60.82 -46.93
N THR A 720 -22.07 -61.82 -46.90
CA THR A 720 -21.52 -62.45 -45.66
C THR A 720 -20.96 -61.49 -44.63
N THR A 721 -20.51 -60.32 -45.08
CA THR A 721 -20.16 -59.18 -44.24
C THR A 721 -21.18 -58.07 -44.49
N LEU A 722 -21.85 -57.64 -43.43
CA LEU A 722 -22.75 -56.49 -43.44
C LEU A 722 -21.95 -55.18 -43.59
N GLU A 723 -22.58 -54.16 -44.16
CA GLU A 723 -21.95 -52.84 -44.31
C GLU A 723 -21.50 -52.30 -42.93
N PRO A 724 -20.22 -51.90 -42.76
CA PRO A 724 -19.71 -51.45 -41.46
C PRO A 724 -20.51 -50.28 -40.89
N THR A 725 -20.94 -50.41 -39.63
CA THR A 725 -21.71 -49.39 -38.92
C THR A 725 -20.77 -48.47 -38.15
N ASP A 726 -20.84 -47.17 -38.45
CA ASP A 726 -20.09 -46.13 -37.72
C ASP A 726 -20.69 -45.91 -36.32
N LEU A 727 -19.88 -46.14 -35.29
CA LEU A 727 -20.23 -45.98 -33.87
C LEU A 727 -19.93 -44.57 -33.33
N THR A 728 -19.46 -43.64 -34.16
CA THR A 728 -19.03 -42.31 -33.70
C THR A 728 -20.17 -41.55 -33.00
N GLY A 729 -20.00 -41.28 -31.71
CA GLY A 729 -20.99 -40.69 -30.83
C GLY A 729 -22.14 -41.62 -30.42
N LEU A 730 -21.96 -42.95 -30.44
CA LEU A 730 -22.86 -43.90 -29.76
C LEU A 730 -22.71 -43.80 -28.24
N PHE A 731 -21.49 -43.51 -27.76
CA PHE A 731 -21.19 -43.19 -26.38
C PHE A 731 -20.63 -41.76 -26.29
N THR A 732 -20.70 -41.18 -25.09
CA THR A 732 -20.06 -39.90 -24.73
C THR A 732 -19.73 -39.91 -23.23
N ASP A 733 -18.62 -39.30 -22.84
CA ASP A 733 -18.18 -39.22 -21.45
C ASP A 733 -18.72 -37.95 -20.77
N PRO A 734 -19.40 -38.01 -19.60
CA PRO A 734 -19.96 -36.82 -18.96
C PRO A 734 -18.95 -35.72 -18.57
N ASP A 735 -17.67 -36.05 -18.45
CA ASP A 735 -16.57 -35.09 -18.19
C ASP A 735 -15.97 -34.47 -19.47
N SER A 736 -16.41 -34.93 -20.65
CA SER A 736 -15.92 -34.59 -22.01
C SER A 736 -14.62 -35.24 -22.48
N GLU A 737 -14.10 -36.29 -21.83
CA GLU A 737 -13.00 -37.11 -22.38
C GLU A 737 -13.46 -38.15 -23.44
N ASP A 738 -14.37 -37.74 -24.36
CA ASP A 738 -14.91 -38.56 -25.47
C ASP A 738 -13.81 -39.29 -26.28
N ASP A 739 -12.64 -38.66 -26.47
CA ASP A 739 -11.50 -39.22 -27.22
C ASP A 739 -10.77 -40.35 -26.46
N ALA A 740 -10.99 -40.52 -25.15
CA ALA A 740 -10.42 -41.61 -24.36
C ALA A 740 -11.16 -42.94 -24.53
N ILE A 741 -12.44 -42.89 -24.91
CA ILE A 741 -13.35 -44.05 -24.93
C ILE A 741 -12.84 -45.17 -25.86
N GLN A 742 -12.54 -46.34 -25.28
CA GLN A 742 -12.17 -47.54 -26.01
C GLN A 742 -13.39 -48.42 -26.25
N LEU A 743 -13.72 -48.66 -27.53
CA LEU A 743 -14.87 -49.48 -27.93
C LEU A 743 -14.47 -50.94 -28.20
N THR A 744 -15.23 -51.88 -27.64
CA THR A 744 -15.14 -53.31 -27.97
C THR A 744 -16.54 -53.89 -28.23
N ALA A 745 -16.62 -55.00 -28.94
CA ALA A 745 -17.91 -55.67 -29.20
C ALA A 745 -17.79 -57.18 -29.02
N GLU A 746 -18.84 -57.77 -28.46
CA GLU A 746 -19.03 -59.21 -28.34
C GLU A 746 -20.37 -59.66 -28.92
N SER A 747 -20.49 -60.96 -29.18
CA SER A 747 -21.71 -61.62 -29.63
C SER A 747 -21.96 -62.82 -28.73
N ASP A 748 -23.15 -62.91 -28.12
CA ASP A 748 -23.53 -64.06 -27.29
C ASP A 748 -23.64 -65.37 -28.10
N ASN A 749 -23.70 -65.25 -29.43
CA ASN A 749 -23.85 -66.33 -30.37
C ASN A 749 -22.97 -66.11 -31.61
N SER A 750 -21.65 -66.16 -31.39
CA SER A 750 -20.61 -66.12 -32.43
C SER A 750 -20.80 -67.13 -33.56
N ASP A 751 -21.59 -68.18 -33.31
CA ASP A 751 -21.91 -69.23 -34.27
C ASP A 751 -22.90 -68.76 -35.35
N ILE A 752 -23.62 -67.64 -35.14
CA ILE A 752 -24.54 -67.00 -36.08
C ILE A 752 -23.95 -65.67 -36.60
N ILE A 753 -23.59 -64.76 -35.69
CA ILE A 753 -22.96 -63.46 -36.00
C ILE A 753 -21.67 -63.32 -35.19
N THR A 754 -20.56 -62.99 -35.85
CA THR A 754 -19.38 -62.43 -35.15
C THR A 754 -19.34 -60.92 -35.34
N ALA A 755 -19.20 -60.19 -34.23
CA ALA A 755 -18.90 -58.76 -34.22
C ALA A 755 -17.40 -58.52 -34.06
N ALA A 756 -16.91 -57.44 -34.67
CA ALA A 756 -15.58 -56.89 -34.45
C ALA A 756 -15.61 -55.36 -34.63
N ILE A 757 -14.74 -54.64 -33.94
CA ILE A 757 -14.57 -53.19 -34.07
C ILE A 757 -13.15 -52.89 -34.53
N ASP A 758 -13.01 -51.96 -35.47
CA ASP A 758 -11.74 -51.34 -35.89
C ASP A 758 -11.93 -49.82 -35.91
N GLY A 759 -11.21 -49.09 -35.05
CA GLY A 759 -11.54 -47.70 -34.71
C GLY A 759 -13.00 -47.58 -34.22
N ASN A 760 -13.79 -46.73 -34.88
CA ASN A 760 -15.23 -46.60 -34.59
C ASN A 760 -16.11 -47.48 -35.52
N MET A 761 -15.55 -48.37 -36.34
CA MET A 761 -16.33 -49.13 -37.32
C MET A 761 -16.68 -50.53 -36.81
N LEU A 762 -17.96 -50.74 -36.47
CA LEU A 762 -18.50 -52.07 -36.18
C LEU A 762 -18.69 -52.87 -37.47
N THR A 763 -17.97 -53.98 -37.58
CA THR A 763 -18.17 -54.98 -38.64
C THR A 763 -18.92 -56.17 -38.09
N LEU A 764 -20.02 -56.54 -38.74
CA LEU A 764 -20.81 -57.73 -38.43
C LEU A 764 -20.70 -58.74 -39.57
N VAL A 765 -20.29 -59.97 -39.26
CA VAL A 765 -20.15 -61.08 -40.22
C VAL A 765 -21.14 -62.17 -39.85
N HIS A 766 -21.99 -62.58 -40.80
CA HIS A 766 -22.97 -63.66 -40.60
C HIS A 766 -22.46 -64.98 -41.18
N HIS A 767 -22.63 -66.06 -40.43
CA HIS A 767 -22.05 -67.38 -40.74
C HIS A 767 -23.04 -68.32 -41.45
N ASN A 768 -23.97 -67.74 -42.21
CA ASN A 768 -25.04 -68.43 -42.96
C ASN A 768 -25.81 -69.47 -42.13
N LYS A 769 -26.15 -69.14 -40.88
CA LYS A 769 -27.11 -69.87 -40.04
C LYS A 769 -28.23 -68.92 -39.64
N CYS A 770 -29.46 -69.41 -39.55
CA CYS A 770 -30.57 -68.62 -39.01
C CYS A 770 -30.65 -68.66 -37.47
N GLY A 771 -31.26 -67.61 -36.91
CA GLY A 771 -31.48 -67.44 -35.47
C GLY A 771 -31.15 -66.03 -35.02
N THR A 772 -30.95 -65.86 -33.72
CA THR A 772 -30.66 -64.56 -33.08
C THR A 772 -29.31 -64.57 -32.38
N ALA A 773 -28.60 -63.45 -32.46
CA ALA A 773 -27.46 -63.11 -31.61
C ALA A 773 -27.70 -61.74 -30.97
N ASN A 774 -27.41 -61.59 -29.68
CA ASN A 774 -27.29 -60.30 -29.02
C ASN A 774 -25.87 -59.79 -29.24
N ILE A 775 -25.75 -58.59 -29.83
CA ILE A 775 -24.47 -57.90 -29.99
C ILE A 775 -24.39 -56.84 -28.91
N THR A 776 -23.40 -56.97 -28.02
CA THR A 776 -23.11 -55.98 -26.97
C THR A 776 -21.86 -55.22 -27.36
N ILE A 777 -21.97 -53.91 -27.42
CA ILE A 777 -20.85 -52.99 -27.56
C ILE A 777 -20.56 -52.44 -26.17
N HIS A 778 -19.31 -52.58 -25.72
CA HIS A 778 -18.81 -52.00 -24.47
C HIS A 778 -17.94 -50.79 -24.79
N ALA A 779 -18.10 -49.73 -24.01
CA ALA A 779 -17.25 -48.56 -23.96
C ALA A 779 -16.52 -48.54 -22.62
N ASP A 780 -15.19 -48.45 -22.64
CA ASP A 780 -14.33 -48.29 -21.46
C ASP A 780 -13.64 -46.92 -21.49
N SER A 781 -13.74 -46.17 -20.40
CA SER A 781 -13.00 -44.94 -20.13
C SER A 781 -12.55 -44.98 -18.67
N GLY A 782 -11.29 -44.65 -18.37
CA GLY A 782 -10.74 -44.77 -17.01
C GLY A 782 -10.71 -46.18 -16.38
N GLY A 783 -11.16 -47.23 -17.07
CA GLY A 783 -11.48 -48.55 -16.48
C GLY A 783 -12.93 -48.67 -15.96
N LYS A 784 -13.77 -47.66 -16.23
CA LYS A 784 -15.22 -47.65 -16.05
C LYS A 784 -15.91 -48.05 -17.35
N THR A 785 -16.92 -48.92 -17.26
CA THR A 785 -17.57 -49.50 -18.45
C THR A 785 -19.06 -49.23 -18.52
N ALA A 786 -19.53 -48.96 -19.73
CA ALA A 786 -20.94 -48.91 -20.10
C ALA A 786 -21.18 -49.70 -21.39
N ALA A 787 -22.43 -50.11 -21.63
CA ALA A 787 -22.75 -51.01 -22.72
C ALA A 787 -24.06 -50.65 -23.45
N HIS A 788 -24.07 -50.85 -24.77
CA HIS A 788 -25.28 -50.86 -25.61
C HIS A 788 -25.45 -52.25 -26.23
N THR A 789 -26.63 -52.84 -26.10
CA THR A 789 -26.95 -54.17 -26.66
C THR A 789 -28.13 -54.08 -27.63
N PHE A 790 -28.03 -54.76 -28.77
CA PHE A 790 -29.09 -54.89 -29.77
C PHE A 790 -29.13 -56.29 -30.37
N VAL A 791 -30.29 -56.70 -30.88
CA VAL A 791 -30.51 -58.04 -31.44
C VAL A 791 -30.23 -58.05 -32.94
N VAL A 792 -29.46 -59.01 -33.43
CA VAL A 792 -29.34 -59.32 -34.86
C VAL A 792 -30.06 -60.64 -35.15
N THR A 793 -31.11 -60.57 -35.96
CA THR A 793 -31.94 -61.70 -36.37
C THR A 793 -31.62 -62.11 -37.80
N VAL A 794 -30.97 -63.26 -37.99
CA VAL A 794 -30.73 -63.85 -39.31
C VAL A 794 -31.94 -64.70 -39.70
N SER A 795 -32.63 -64.28 -40.75
CA SER A 795 -33.92 -64.81 -41.23
C SER A 795 -33.77 -65.63 -42.52
N PRO A 796 -34.60 -66.67 -42.71
CA PRO A 796 -34.50 -67.54 -43.87
C PRO A 796 -34.94 -66.86 -45.17
N VAL A 797 -34.27 -67.24 -46.25
CA VAL A 797 -34.71 -66.99 -47.63
C VAL A 797 -35.44 -68.24 -48.13
N PRO A 798 -36.57 -68.12 -48.87
CA PRO A 798 -37.32 -69.28 -49.36
C PRO A 798 -36.46 -70.24 -50.20
N GLY A 799 -36.06 -71.37 -49.59
CA GLY A 799 -35.22 -72.40 -50.21
C GLY A 799 -33.82 -72.59 -49.60
N ASP A 800 -33.43 -71.85 -48.56
CA ASP A 800 -32.12 -72.02 -47.91
C ASP A 800 -32.10 -73.16 -46.87
N MET A 801 -31.43 -74.27 -47.24
CA MET A 801 -31.23 -75.45 -46.42
C MET A 801 -30.37 -75.23 -45.16
N ASN A 802 -29.66 -74.10 -45.02
CA ASN A 802 -28.93 -73.79 -43.77
C ASN A 802 -29.86 -73.25 -42.66
N CYS A 803 -31.05 -72.80 -43.02
CA CYS A 803 -32.05 -72.28 -42.08
C CYS A 803 -33.21 -73.24 -41.82
N ASP A 804 -33.61 -74.03 -42.82
CA ASP A 804 -34.65 -75.07 -42.69
C ASP A 804 -34.13 -76.29 -41.88
N ARG A 805 -33.81 -76.07 -40.59
CA ARG A 805 -33.42 -77.14 -39.66
C ARG A 805 -34.09 -77.17 -38.29
N GLU A 806 -35.23 -76.50 -38.16
CA GLU A 806 -36.36 -77.15 -37.49
C GLU A 806 -37.29 -77.73 -38.56
N VAL A 807 -37.08 -79.00 -38.92
CA VAL A 807 -38.13 -79.77 -39.59
C VAL A 807 -39.24 -79.96 -38.56
N ASN A 808 -40.26 -79.11 -38.64
CA ASN A 808 -41.43 -79.15 -37.77
C ASN A 808 -41.93 -80.60 -37.69
N LEU A 809 -42.14 -81.10 -36.47
CA LEU A 809 -42.53 -82.49 -36.25
C LEU A 809 -43.80 -82.86 -37.03
N ASN A 810 -44.67 -81.89 -37.32
CA ASN A 810 -45.85 -82.06 -38.15
C ASN A 810 -45.54 -82.28 -39.64
N ASP A 811 -44.53 -81.62 -40.20
CA ASP A 811 -44.12 -81.79 -41.61
C ASP A 811 -43.25 -83.04 -41.80
N ALA A 812 -42.43 -83.38 -40.79
CA ALA A 812 -41.89 -84.72 -40.66
C ALA A 812 -43.04 -85.75 -40.68
N ILE A 813 -44.07 -85.60 -39.83
CA ILE A 813 -45.26 -86.46 -39.80
C ILE A 813 -46.03 -86.48 -41.14
N ILE A 814 -46.05 -85.40 -41.93
CA ILE A 814 -46.71 -85.37 -43.26
C ILE A 814 -45.89 -86.16 -44.28
N LEU A 815 -44.56 -85.99 -44.33
CA LEU A 815 -43.72 -86.80 -45.21
C LEU A 815 -43.69 -88.27 -44.77
N PHE A 816 -43.78 -88.52 -43.46
CA PHE A 816 -43.85 -89.83 -42.82
C PHE A 816 -45.17 -90.58 -43.08
N LYS A 817 -46.05 -90.10 -43.97
CA LYS A 817 -47.34 -90.75 -44.34
C LYS A 817 -47.40 -91.41 -45.75
N ILE A 818 -46.28 -91.73 -46.43
CA ILE A 818 -46.19 -92.15 -47.88
C ILE A 818 -45.53 -93.59 -48.32
N LEU A 819 -44.75 -94.41 -47.52
CA LEU A 819 -44.52 -95.94 -47.37
C LEU A 819 -44.59 -96.75 -45.88
N THR A 820 -45.53 -97.26 -44.92
CA THR A 820 -47.05 -97.39 -44.34
C THR A 820 -48.40 -96.39 -44.60
N ALA A 821 -49.38 -96.15 -45.63
CA ALA A 821 -50.20 -96.44 -46.99
C ALA A 821 -50.05 -96.89 -48.56
N THR A 822 -49.10 -97.56 -49.20
CA THR A 822 -49.38 -98.64 -50.23
C THR A 822 -49.20 -100.12 -49.74
N GLU A 823 -50.29 -100.83 -49.37
CA GLU A 823 -50.26 -102.16 -48.70
C GLU A 823 -50.26 -103.32 -49.73
N ASP A 824 -49.10 -103.90 -50.01
CA ASP A 824 -48.89 -105.09 -50.88
C ASP A 824 -47.58 -105.80 -50.49
N GLU A 825 -47.51 -107.11 -50.72
CA GLU A 825 -46.67 -108.06 -49.96
C GLU A 825 -45.21 -108.16 -50.46
N ASP A 826 -44.97 -108.00 -51.77
CA ASP A 826 -43.63 -108.22 -52.37
C ASP A 826 -42.56 -107.20 -51.93
N THR A 827 -42.94 -105.95 -51.62
CA THR A 827 -41.95 -104.90 -51.28
C THR A 827 -41.32 -105.09 -49.89
N ARG A 828 -41.93 -105.88 -49.01
CA ARG A 828 -41.55 -105.99 -47.59
C ARG A 828 -40.22 -106.74 -47.37
N ASN A 829 -39.80 -107.56 -48.34
CA ASN A 829 -38.65 -108.46 -48.19
C ASN A 829 -37.29 -107.82 -48.53
N ALA A 830 -37.24 -106.53 -48.90
CA ALA A 830 -36.05 -105.92 -49.51
C ALA A 830 -35.17 -105.06 -48.58
N TYR A 831 -35.64 -104.67 -47.39
CA TYR A 831 -35.05 -103.53 -46.65
C TYR A 831 -34.48 -103.83 -45.25
N ASN A 832 -34.66 -105.04 -44.71
CA ASN A 832 -34.47 -105.31 -43.28
C ASN A 832 -33.15 -106.04 -42.94
N ALA A 833 -32.02 -105.57 -43.52
CA ALA A 833 -30.75 -106.29 -43.47
C ALA A 833 -29.49 -105.42 -43.59
N ASP A 834 -29.36 -104.35 -42.80
CA ASP A 834 -28.10 -104.11 -42.06
C ASP A 834 -28.38 -103.26 -40.82
N ALA A 835 -27.74 -103.60 -39.69
CA ALA A 835 -27.88 -102.92 -38.42
C ALA A 835 -26.57 -103.06 -37.63
N ASN A 836 -25.90 -101.94 -37.38
CA ASN A 836 -24.68 -101.87 -36.59
C ASN A 836 -24.78 -100.74 -35.57
N ASP A 837 -24.06 -100.87 -34.46
CA ASP A 837 -24.44 -100.28 -33.17
C ASP A 837 -23.93 -98.84 -32.95
N ASP A 838 -24.06 -97.97 -33.97
CA ASP A 838 -23.85 -96.51 -33.83
C ASP A 838 -25.13 -95.75 -33.40
N GLY A 839 -26.17 -96.51 -33.05
CA GLY A 839 -27.48 -96.02 -32.62
C GLY A 839 -28.42 -95.58 -33.75
N ARG A 840 -28.02 -95.68 -35.02
CA ARG A 840 -28.81 -95.17 -36.16
C ARG A 840 -29.47 -96.32 -36.93
N VAL A 841 -30.76 -96.52 -36.65
CA VAL A 841 -31.56 -97.58 -37.28
C VAL A 841 -31.69 -97.36 -38.79
N GLY A 842 -31.54 -98.44 -39.56
CA GLY A 842 -31.60 -98.43 -41.02
C GLY A 842 -32.99 -98.13 -41.59
N VAL A 843 -33.02 -97.86 -42.90
CA VAL A 843 -34.18 -97.33 -43.66
C VAL A 843 -35.42 -98.25 -43.67
N GLY A 844 -35.31 -99.50 -43.18
CA GLY A 844 -36.45 -100.42 -43.04
C GLY A 844 -37.62 -99.86 -42.22
N ASP A 845 -37.34 -99.15 -41.12
CA ASP A 845 -38.39 -98.58 -40.26
C ASP A 845 -39.03 -97.31 -40.86
N LEU A 846 -38.32 -96.59 -41.76
CA LEU A 846 -38.94 -95.56 -42.60
C LEU A 846 -40.03 -96.18 -43.50
N VAL A 847 -39.85 -97.43 -43.92
CA VAL A 847 -40.82 -98.18 -44.75
C VAL A 847 -41.98 -98.77 -43.90
N TYR A 848 -42.07 -98.45 -42.61
CA TYR A 848 -43.17 -98.85 -41.74
C TYR A 848 -44.12 -97.73 -41.25
N ILE A 849 -44.06 -96.46 -41.73
CA ILE A 849 -44.99 -95.39 -41.21
C ILE A 849 -45.90 -94.68 -42.28
N LEU A 850 -45.78 -95.09 -43.55
CA LEU A 850 -46.01 -94.44 -44.90
C LEU A 850 -46.89 -95.20 -46.24
N LYS A 851 -47.15 -96.50 -46.93
CA LYS A 851 -47.55 -98.14 -46.82
C LYS A 851 -48.97 -98.81 -46.23
N THR A 852 -49.49 -98.80 -44.94
CA THR A 852 -50.90 -98.89 -44.37
C THR A 852 -51.75 -97.59 -43.95
N ILE A 853 -51.26 -96.34 -43.70
CA ILE A 853 -51.90 -94.94 -43.64
C ILE A 853 -52.28 -94.08 -44.92
N LEU A 854 -51.49 -93.79 -46.03
CA LEU A 854 -51.84 -93.27 -47.42
C LEU A 854 -53.06 -93.99 -48.14
N ARG A 855 -53.96 -94.59 -47.35
CA ARG A 855 -55.16 -95.35 -47.74
C ARG A 855 -56.46 -94.59 -47.49
N GLN A 856 -56.39 -93.38 -46.92
CA GLN A 856 -57.49 -92.42 -46.90
C GLN A 856 -56.97 -91.11 -47.47
N GLY A 857 -57.51 -90.72 -48.63
CA GLY A 857 -57.16 -89.48 -49.31
C GLY A 857 -58.33 -88.54 -49.36
N GLU A 858 -58.30 -87.54 -48.48
CA GLU A 858 -58.72 -86.15 -48.70
C GLU A 858 -57.68 -85.25 -47.99
#